data_AF-A0A7J4N8U6-F1
#
_entry.id   AF-A0A7J4N8U6-F1
#
_cell.length_a   1.000
_cell.length_b   1.000
_cell.length_c   1.000
_cell.angle_alpha   90.00
_cell.angle_beta   90.00
_cell.angle_gamma   90.00
#
_symmetry.space_group_name_H-M   'P 1'
#
loop_
_entity.id
_entity.type
_entity.pdbx_description
1 polymer ?
#
loop_
_entity_poly.entity_id
_entity_poly.type
_entity_poly.pdbx_seq_one_letter_code
_entity_poly.pdbx_strand_id
1 'polypeptide(L)'
;QIVVRDNGTLVLDNSIIDSNFVLRIYLFDNGSLILSSSTLKANVVLIIDDNSMAHMEESFVLGDLQAPASSSADLVAINTTFSRAWSYFGGTSTAALTGCSINGVPAVSPKDSAVVTLYSWIVASVYDGTGMHKIPGAYVEARSFVDQTVYASGLTDDTGVWRFRALSDVVTASGHGAVVSGYYELNATHWFQGDRYDSDVNKVAQIAYSPDVSLVRSDAAIRLDISSALPDVDPPFFVSNDEPLRGSNVTLSTVINNIGVVTAYDILIRFEDTSSAGKVLIRDYTIEELPALSNVTVSVVWVAAYPLGTHNLSVSVDPLDQIPELNEDNNLNYTTVNVLGVPDLMVTASDISVDPSSPIRDKMASISVNVRNIGDNAISAFNVSFYDNGTLIGKREISNLPTGQFGVASISWTPSFAGLHTVIVVVDEESIIVESNEVNNEASRSVTVRDYPDLVASAVRFSVNNQAVSSVFVNTLVTVTVDVYNIGESTADQYSVAFRLNGDEIIGVVSAGSLAPGTMASVSTTWTAALVEGEGLYQDYTITAEVNPASNGTVIHYPEMDDPVNGNNVASQVLEVVDNRPDMAASNGRVQYAGQNITSATIGQRVFVLFDLRNIGIIDGTSIKVSVSLVNETIDMLLFTQTVNVEAGDSMPYNVSYVVNVTSGDYIFVVDVDAGSDADQTDNVLEIDLAVVVPSPLININLGNKYDYAPGTSIFVQGTVTQSGSNAPLAGQTVKVRIVDGQGFPLSSEYTATTNANGQFTSWVLVPSDQEGAQKLQVTIDTIEGEFTDDVNINIIAPFAPETIPIWVYLLIVVIVIAVIAIFSLYLYRVGLGRMVECGNCGALIPESSRHCPKCGVEFESDTAKCSECGAWIPSKAESCPECGAKFMTEPLEAGQAPGYIEAMRKQYDEYIEAFRGQAKAALGSKYSEEKFMDWLQTEPNYLPFEEWLRKEEMGRRSGVFPCPACGTLNPRDSKICNRCGTVFDQQGRSEAPKVEERKSPFRRIVRRTGEPKDAPKEQTPEAPAEEPKPDEGEDKPQ
;
A
#
# COMPACT_ATOMS: atom_id res chain seq x y z
N GLN A 1 -88.56 -45.19 65.46
CA GLN A 1 -87.77 -44.38 66.40
C GLN A 1 -86.33 -44.86 66.36
N ILE A 2 -85.38 -43.96 66.55
CA ILE A 2 -83.98 -44.29 66.85
C ILE A 2 -83.84 -44.16 68.37
N VAL A 3 -83.16 -45.10 69.02
CA VAL A 3 -82.90 -45.07 70.46
C VAL A 3 -81.40 -45.16 70.67
N VAL A 4 -80.85 -44.26 71.48
CA VAL A 4 -79.44 -44.21 71.85
C VAL A 4 -79.38 -44.29 73.37
N ARG A 5 -78.64 -45.26 73.90
CA ARG A 5 -78.61 -45.60 75.33
C ARG A 5 -77.41 -46.49 75.68
N ASP A 6 -77.32 -46.90 76.94
CA ASP A 6 -76.24 -47.75 77.48
C ASP A 6 -74.84 -47.10 77.25
N ASN A 7 -74.73 -45.77 77.35
CA ASN A 7 -73.55 -44.94 76.97
C ASN A 7 -73.20 -44.95 75.45
N GLY A 8 -74.12 -45.35 74.57
CA GLY A 8 -73.92 -45.28 73.12
C GLY A 8 -73.91 -43.85 72.57
N THR A 9 -73.22 -43.63 71.44
CA THR A 9 -73.17 -42.34 70.73
C THR A 9 -73.71 -42.47 69.31
N LEU A 10 -74.61 -41.56 68.91
CA LEU A 10 -74.99 -41.33 67.52
C LEU A 10 -74.25 -40.11 66.98
N VAL A 11 -73.40 -40.31 65.97
CA VAL A 11 -72.69 -39.22 65.28
C VAL A 11 -73.33 -38.99 63.91
N LEU A 12 -73.67 -37.72 63.63
CA LEU A 12 -74.20 -37.23 62.37
C LEU A 12 -73.31 -36.09 61.89
N ASP A 13 -72.52 -36.35 60.86
CA ASP A 13 -71.64 -35.36 60.22
C ASP A 13 -72.10 -35.13 58.78
N ASN A 14 -72.27 -33.87 58.38
CA ASN A 14 -72.76 -33.42 57.07
C ASN A 14 -73.98 -34.23 56.56
N SER A 15 -74.90 -34.56 57.46
CA SER A 15 -75.92 -35.60 57.28
C SER A 15 -77.34 -35.06 57.40
N ILE A 16 -78.31 -35.72 56.75
CA ILE A 16 -79.74 -35.36 56.82
C ILE A 16 -80.56 -36.55 57.30
N ILE A 17 -81.29 -36.39 58.41
CA ILE A 17 -82.35 -37.31 58.82
C ILE A 17 -83.71 -36.72 58.41
N ASP A 18 -84.46 -37.48 57.63
CA ASP A 18 -85.83 -37.15 57.21
C ASP A 18 -86.77 -38.35 57.42
N SER A 19 -88.08 -38.09 57.46
CA SER A 19 -89.13 -39.09 57.61
C SER A 19 -90.50 -38.55 57.22
N ASN A 20 -91.29 -39.34 56.49
CA ASN A 20 -92.69 -39.00 56.15
C ASN A 20 -93.65 -39.11 57.35
N PHE A 21 -93.22 -39.71 58.46
CA PHE A 21 -93.97 -39.87 59.70
C PHE A 21 -93.13 -39.37 60.90
N VAL A 22 -93.74 -39.17 62.07
CA VAL A 22 -93.02 -38.71 63.27
C VAL A 22 -91.92 -39.70 63.67
N LEU A 23 -90.66 -39.31 63.45
CA LEU A 23 -89.48 -40.09 63.81
C LEU A 23 -88.88 -39.54 65.10
N ARG A 24 -89.12 -40.23 66.22
CA ARG A 24 -88.43 -39.92 67.48
C ARG A 24 -86.98 -40.40 67.42
N ILE A 25 -86.04 -39.53 67.78
CA ILE A 25 -84.69 -39.88 68.25
C ILE A 25 -84.77 -39.72 69.77
N TYR A 26 -84.53 -40.79 70.52
CA TYR A 26 -84.67 -40.81 71.98
C TYR A 26 -83.31 -41.17 72.60
N LEU A 27 -82.69 -40.22 73.30
CA LEU A 27 -81.49 -40.43 74.11
C LEU A 27 -81.93 -40.71 75.55
N PHE A 28 -81.39 -41.76 76.16
CA PHE A 28 -81.67 -42.20 77.53
C PHE A 28 -80.45 -42.96 78.09
N ASP A 29 -80.30 -43.16 79.39
CA ASP A 29 -79.17 -43.90 80.01
C ASP A 29 -77.81 -43.53 79.39
N ASN A 30 -77.39 -42.29 79.67
CA ASN A 30 -76.10 -41.72 79.25
C ASN A 30 -75.89 -41.70 77.72
N GLY A 31 -76.96 -41.76 76.93
CA GLY A 31 -76.92 -41.71 75.48
C GLY A 31 -76.41 -40.37 74.95
N SER A 32 -75.52 -40.41 73.95
CA SER A 32 -74.90 -39.23 73.37
C SER A 32 -75.28 -39.01 71.91
N LEU A 33 -75.41 -37.75 71.50
CA LEU A 33 -75.70 -37.32 70.14
C LEU A 33 -74.72 -36.22 69.72
N ILE A 34 -74.10 -36.38 68.56
CA ILE A 34 -73.27 -35.34 67.93
C ILE A 34 -73.88 -35.01 66.57
N LEU A 35 -74.22 -33.75 66.35
CA LEU A 35 -74.57 -33.19 65.04
C LEU A 35 -73.48 -32.19 64.64
N SER A 36 -72.82 -32.44 63.51
CA SER A 36 -71.91 -31.49 62.86
C SER A 36 -72.44 -31.21 61.46
N SER A 37 -72.67 -29.95 61.12
CA SER A 37 -73.19 -29.48 59.82
C SER A 37 -74.41 -30.25 59.30
N SER A 38 -75.28 -30.72 60.20
CA SER A 38 -76.28 -31.76 59.94
C SER A 38 -77.72 -31.25 60.11
N THR A 39 -78.68 -31.89 59.44
CA THR A 39 -80.10 -31.49 59.45
C THR A 39 -81.02 -32.58 59.98
N LEU A 40 -81.83 -32.25 60.99
CA LEU A 40 -83.02 -33.02 61.39
C LEU A 40 -84.26 -32.34 60.79
N LYS A 41 -84.98 -33.03 59.90
CA LYS A 41 -86.15 -32.46 59.20
C LYS A 41 -87.38 -32.37 60.11
N ALA A 42 -88.43 -31.67 59.64
CA ALA A 42 -89.55 -31.19 60.47
C ALA A 42 -90.39 -32.26 61.18
N ASN A 43 -90.31 -33.53 60.74
CA ASN A 43 -90.97 -34.69 61.34
C ASN A 43 -90.08 -35.47 62.33
N VAL A 44 -88.82 -35.08 62.50
CA VAL A 44 -87.86 -35.73 63.40
C VAL A 44 -87.93 -35.04 64.77
N VAL A 45 -88.41 -35.74 65.80
CA VAL A 45 -88.47 -35.20 67.17
C VAL A 45 -87.27 -35.73 67.94
N LEU A 46 -86.40 -34.84 68.39
CA LEU A 46 -85.33 -35.19 69.33
C LEU A 46 -85.89 -35.13 70.75
N ILE A 47 -85.62 -36.18 71.52
CA ILE A 47 -85.93 -36.27 72.94
C ILE A 47 -84.64 -36.66 73.65
N ILE A 48 -84.21 -35.85 74.62
CA ILE A 48 -83.03 -36.08 75.45
C ILE A 48 -83.51 -36.27 76.89
N ASP A 49 -83.19 -37.41 77.50
CA ASP A 49 -83.78 -37.85 78.77
C ASP A 49 -82.70 -38.58 79.61
N ASP A 50 -82.91 -38.74 80.91
CA ASP A 50 -81.85 -39.15 81.85
C ASP A 50 -80.60 -38.24 81.72
N ASN A 51 -79.41 -38.74 82.08
CA ASN A 51 -78.11 -38.05 82.00
C ASN A 51 -77.52 -38.06 80.56
N SER A 52 -78.35 -37.86 79.54
CA SER A 52 -77.94 -37.87 78.13
C SER A 52 -77.14 -36.62 77.72
N MET A 53 -76.42 -36.66 76.60
CA MET A 53 -75.71 -35.51 76.05
C MET A 53 -76.09 -35.26 74.59
N ALA A 54 -76.21 -33.99 74.20
CA ALA A 54 -76.37 -33.57 72.81
C ALA A 54 -75.42 -32.42 72.47
N HIS A 55 -74.49 -32.66 71.55
CA HIS A 55 -73.64 -31.65 70.94
C HIS A 55 -74.15 -31.33 69.53
N MET A 56 -74.28 -30.05 69.20
CA MET A 56 -74.72 -29.59 67.87
C MET A 56 -73.86 -28.43 67.39
N GLU A 57 -73.26 -28.55 66.22
CA GLU A 57 -72.44 -27.52 65.60
C GLU A 57 -72.90 -27.29 64.15
N GLU A 58 -73.09 -26.02 63.78
CA GLU A 58 -73.49 -25.54 62.44
C GLU A 58 -74.73 -26.24 61.85
N SER A 59 -75.62 -26.75 62.71
CA SER A 59 -76.65 -27.71 62.36
C SER A 59 -78.07 -27.11 62.31
N PHE A 60 -79.01 -27.84 61.70
CA PHE A 60 -80.40 -27.41 61.49
C PHE A 60 -81.40 -28.40 62.10
N VAL A 61 -82.05 -28.01 63.20
CA VAL A 61 -83.13 -28.79 63.84
C VAL A 61 -84.47 -28.20 63.44
N LEU A 62 -85.06 -28.71 62.36
CA LEU A 62 -86.36 -28.26 61.86
C LEU A 62 -87.54 -28.93 62.59
N GLY A 63 -87.27 -30.04 63.28
CA GLY A 63 -88.20 -30.74 64.14
C GLY A 63 -88.37 -30.09 65.51
N ASP A 64 -88.84 -30.87 66.49
CA ASP A 64 -89.00 -30.44 67.88
C ASP A 64 -87.88 -31.05 68.76
N LEU A 65 -87.52 -30.34 69.82
CA LEU A 65 -86.56 -30.77 70.83
C LEU A 65 -87.26 -30.82 72.19
N GLN A 66 -87.12 -31.95 72.89
CA GLN A 66 -87.78 -32.20 74.17
C GLN A 66 -86.78 -32.71 75.20
N ALA A 67 -86.80 -32.15 76.41
CA ALA A 67 -86.13 -32.72 77.58
C ALA A 67 -87.17 -32.85 78.70
N PRO A 68 -87.76 -34.04 78.95
CA PRO A 68 -88.88 -34.20 79.87
C PRO A 68 -88.49 -33.97 81.34
N ALA A 69 -89.46 -33.97 82.26
CA ALA A 69 -89.25 -33.73 83.69
C ALA A 69 -88.33 -34.75 84.40
N SER A 70 -88.02 -35.89 83.75
CA SER A 70 -87.04 -36.89 84.18
C SER A 70 -85.60 -36.61 83.73
N SER A 71 -85.40 -35.64 82.84
CA SER A 71 -84.11 -35.37 82.20
C SER A 71 -83.14 -34.61 83.11
N SER A 72 -81.88 -35.04 83.09
CA SER A 72 -80.72 -34.31 83.60
C SER A 72 -79.68 -34.08 82.49
N ALA A 73 -80.14 -34.09 81.23
CA ALA A 73 -79.30 -34.05 80.04
C ALA A 73 -78.62 -32.69 79.81
N ASP A 74 -77.46 -32.71 79.14
CA ASP A 74 -76.73 -31.50 78.72
C ASP A 74 -76.81 -31.29 77.20
N LEU A 75 -77.10 -30.06 76.78
CA LEU A 75 -77.26 -29.65 75.38
C LEU A 75 -76.28 -28.51 75.05
N VAL A 76 -75.17 -28.84 74.39
CA VAL A 76 -74.26 -27.85 73.81
C VAL A 76 -74.67 -27.61 72.36
N ALA A 77 -75.01 -26.37 72.00
CA ALA A 77 -75.29 -26.01 70.61
C ALA A 77 -74.48 -24.78 70.20
N ILE A 78 -73.84 -24.84 69.03
CA ILE A 78 -72.98 -23.80 68.46
C ILE A 78 -73.45 -23.55 67.03
N ASN A 79 -73.63 -22.27 66.66
CA ASN A 79 -74.05 -21.82 65.32
C ASN A 79 -75.34 -22.50 64.77
N THR A 80 -76.11 -23.15 65.64
CA THR A 80 -77.17 -24.11 65.26
C THR A 80 -78.54 -23.44 65.21
N THR A 81 -79.37 -23.84 64.25
CA THR A 81 -80.68 -23.24 63.97
C THR A 81 -81.82 -24.22 64.28
N PHE A 82 -82.66 -23.86 65.24
CA PHE A 82 -83.91 -24.55 65.57
C PHE A 82 -85.08 -23.80 64.93
N SER A 83 -85.87 -24.47 64.08
CA SER A 83 -86.94 -23.79 63.33
C SER A 83 -88.23 -23.54 64.12
N ARG A 84 -88.25 -23.94 65.40
CA ARG A 84 -89.35 -23.76 66.35
C ARG A 84 -88.79 -23.65 67.77
N ALA A 85 -89.49 -22.93 68.66
CA ALA A 85 -89.26 -23.01 70.10
C ALA A 85 -89.52 -24.45 70.62
N TRP A 86 -88.71 -24.89 71.58
CA TRP A 86 -88.77 -26.24 72.15
C TRP A 86 -90.07 -26.44 72.96
N SER A 87 -90.79 -27.53 72.72
CA SER A 87 -92.11 -27.72 73.36
C SER A 87 -92.05 -27.99 74.87
N TYR A 88 -90.99 -28.63 75.35
CA TYR A 88 -90.73 -28.82 76.78
C TYR A 88 -89.24 -29.07 77.05
N PHE A 89 -88.63 -28.32 77.97
CA PHE A 89 -87.23 -28.51 78.38
C PHE A 89 -87.13 -28.35 79.90
N GLY A 90 -86.99 -29.44 80.64
CA GLY A 90 -87.20 -29.49 82.09
C GLY A 90 -86.30 -30.49 82.82
N GLY A 91 -86.81 -31.01 83.94
CA GLY A 91 -86.03 -31.76 84.92
C GLY A 91 -84.93 -30.91 85.54
N THR A 92 -83.68 -31.36 85.47
CA THR A 92 -82.47 -30.58 85.83
C THR A 92 -81.55 -30.38 84.62
N SER A 93 -82.10 -30.42 83.39
CA SER A 93 -81.32 -30.35 82.15
C SER A 93 -80.62 -29.00 81.98
N THR A 94 -79.43 -29.01 81.38
CA THR A 94 -78.66 -27.82 81.02
C THR A 94 -78.61 -27.62 79.51
N ALA A 95 -78.57 -26.37 79.06
CA ALA A 95 -78.23 -26.03 77.68
C ALA A 95 -77.26 -24.84 77.63
N ALA A 96 -76.24 -24.94 76.77
CA ALA A 96 -75.31 -23.88 76.44
C ALA A 96 -75.42 -23.57 74.94
N LEU A 97 -76.16 -22.51 74.60
CA LEU A 97 -76.45 -22.13 73.22
C LEU A 97 -75.54 -20.98 72.80
N THR A 98 -74.68 -21.18 71.81
CA THR A 98 -73.71 -20.18 71.33
C THR A 98 -74.02 -19.79 69.89
N GLY A 99 -74.40 -18.53 69.65
CA GLY A 99 -74.72 -18.03 68.30
C GLY A 99 -75.84 -18.83 67.63
N CYS A 100 -76.78 -19.36 68.39
CA CYS A 100 -77.87 -20.18 67.87
C CYS A 100 -79.06 -19.32 67.44
N SER A 101 -79.87 -19.83 66.52
CA SER A 101 -81.19 -19.26 66.18
C SER A 101 -82.30 -20.18 66.69
N ILE A 102 -83.33 -19.64 67.33
CA ILE A 102 -84.54 -20.37 67.70
C ILE A 102 -85.75 -19.52 67.30
N ASN A 103 -86.49 -19.98 66.30
CA ASN A 103 -87.69 -19.31 65.81
C ASN A 103 -88.90 -19.59 66.71
N GLY A 104 -89.38 -18.59 67.45
CA GLY A 104 -90.54 -18.69 68.33
C GLY A 104 -90.46 -17.67 69.48
N VAL A 105 -91.61 -17.38 70.10
CA VAL A 105 -91.71 -16.38 71.16
C VAL A 105 -92.49 -16.98 72.34
N PRO A 106 -91.91 -17.09 73.55
CA PRO A 106 -90.48 -16.91 73.84
C PRO A 106 -89.62 -17.97 73.16
N ALA A 107 -88.39 -17.61 72.78
CA ALA A 107 -87.48 -18.48 72.04
C ALA A 107 -87.06 -19.71 72.86
N VAL A 108 -86.72 -19.51 74.14
CA VAL A 108 -86.48 -20.57 75.12
C VAL A 108 -87.36 -20.38 76.35
N SER A 109 -87.88 -21.49 76.88
CA SER A 109 -88.75 -21.48 78.05
C SER A 109 -88.51 -22.74 78.90
N PRO A 110 -87.39 -22.83 79.63
CA PRO A 110 -87.12 -23.95 80.54
C PRO A 110 -88.21 -24.13 81.61
N LYS A 111 -88.24 -25.34 82.18
CA LYS A 111 -89.22 -25.84 83.14
C LYS A 111 -88.49 -26.47 84.32
N ASP A 112 -89.23 -26.79 85.38
CA ASP A 112 -88.74 -27.47 86.58
C ASP A 112 -87.51 -26.78 87.21
N SER A 113 -86.30 -27.34 87.07
CA SER A 113 -85.02 -26.75 87.48
C SER A 113 -83.99 -26.70 86.35
N ALA A 114 -84.44 -26.74 85.09
CA ALA A 114 -83.58 -26.64 83.92
C ALA A 114 -83.05 -25.21 83.70
N VAL A 115 -81.85 -25.13 83.12
CA VAL A 115 -81.11 -23.88 82.89
C VAL A 115 -80.67 -23.80 81.43
N VAL A 116 -80.95 -22.67 80.78
CA VAL A 116 -80.53 -22.39 79.39
C VAL A 116 -79.65 -21.14 79.39
N THR A 117 -78.36 -21.35 79.25
CA THR A 117 -77.35 -20.29 79.13
C THR A 117 -77.21 -19.88 77.68
N LEU A 118 -77.47 -18.60 77.40
CA LEU A 118 -77.40 -18.02 76.06
C LEU A 118 -76.08 -17.28 75.91
N TYR A 119 -75.35 -17.59 74.84
CA TYR A 119 -74.15 -16.89 74.41
C TYR A 119 -74.30 -16.39 72.97
N SER A 120 -73.70 -15.24 72.68
CA SER A 120 -73.50 -14.75 71.32
C SER A 120 -72.01 -14.61 71.03
N TRP A 121 -71.65 -14.54 69.75
CA TRP A 121 -70.28 -14.25 69.34
C TRP A 121 -70.06 -12.75 69.31
N ILE A 122 -68.97 -12.28 69.90
CA ILE A 122 -68.44 -10.93 69.64
C ILE A 122 -67.21 -11.10 68.74
N VAL A 123 -67.11 -10.26 67.71
CA VAL A 123 -66.07 -10.29 66.69
C VAL A 123 -65.43 -8.92 66.63
N ALA A 124 -64.35 -8.74 67.39
CA ALA A 124 -63.55 -7.52 67.36
C ALA A 124 -62.64 -7.54 66.12
N SER A 125 -62.64 -6.46 65.33
CA SER A 125 -61.63 -6.18 64.31
C SER A 125 -60.85 -4.95 64.74
N VAL A 126 -59.53 -5.05 64.84
CA VAL A 126 -58.65 -3.93 65.21
C VAL A 126 -58.04 -3.35 63.95
N TYR A 127 -58.33 -2.08 63.68
CA TYR A 127 -57.80 -1.32 62.55
C TYR A 127 -56.67 -0.39 63.01
N ASP A 128 -55.70 -0.18 62.13
CA ASP A 128 -54.68 0.83 62.28
C ASP A 128 -55.20 2.23 61.88
N GLY A 129 -54.33 3.24 61.99
CA GLY A 129 -54.69 4.62 61.67
C GLY A 129 -54.82 4.92 60.18
N THR A 130 -54.42 4.02 59.26
CA THR A 130 -54.83 4.13 57.85
C THR A 130 -56.34 3.90 57.71
N GLY A 131 -56.96 3.26 58.70
CA GLY A 131 -58.39 2.96 58.75
C GLY A 131 -58.85 1.88 57.77
N MET A 132 -58.01 1.50 56.80
CA MET A 132 -58.29 0.45 55.81
C MET A 132 -57.79 -0.93 56.28
N HIS A 133 -56.59 -0.97 56.86
CA HIS A 133 -55.91 -2.20 57.23
C HIS A 133 -56.11 -2.56 58.70
N LYS A 134 -55.89 -3.83 59.02
CA LYS A 134 -56.09 -4.39 60.36
C LYS A 134 -54.78 -4.86 60.95
N ILE A 135 -54.68 -4.81 62.28
CA ILE A 135 -53.47 -5.18 63.02
C ILE A 135 -53.57 -6.64 63.52
N PRO A 136 -52.75 -7.58 63.02
CA PRO A 136 -52.57 -8.90 63.61
C PRO A 136 -51.83 -8.83 64.95
N GLY A 137 -52.13 -9.72 65.88
CA GLY A 137 -51.45 -9.77 67.19
C GLY A 137 -51.79 -8.63 68.16
N ALA A 138 -52.70 -7.72 67.82
CA ALA A 138 -53.19 -6.68 68.74
C ALA A 138 -53.97 -7.31 69.91
N TYR A 139 -53.67 -6.90 71.14
CA TYR A 139 -54.37 -7.38 72.33
C TYR A 139 -55.73 -6.72 72.45
N VAL A 140 -56.80 -7.51 72.51
CA VAL A 140 -58.17 -7.04 72.74
C VAL A 140 -58.64 -7.54 74.10
N GLU A 141 -59.21 -6.64 74.89
CA GLU A 141 -59.79 -6.93 76.20
C GLU A 141 -61.27 -6.59 76.19
N ALA A 142 -62.08 -7.51 76.72
CA ALA A 142 -63.52 -7.36 76.86
C ALA A 142 -63.90 -7.40 78.34
N ARG A 143 -64.41 -6.27 78.83
CA ARG A 143 -64.88 -6.10 80.21
C ARG A 143 -66.39 -6.21 80.29
N SER A 144 -66.88 -6.74 81.40
CA SER A 144 -68.29 -6.62 81.78
C SER A 144 -68.61 -5.15 82.00
N PHE A 145 -69.59 -4.60 81.27
CA PHE A 145 -69.95 -3.18 81.35
C PHE A 145 -70.48 -2.76 82.74
N VAL A 146 -70.93 -3.74 83.53
CA VAL A 146 -71.67 -3.54 84.79
C VAL A 146 -70.74 -3.42 86.01
N ASP A 147 -69.68 -4.25 86.05
CA ASP A 147 -68.74 -4.33 87.17
C ASP A 147 -67.27 -4.08 86.77
N GLN A 148 -67.02 -3.79 85.49
CA GLN A 148 -65.71 -3.47 84.91
C GLN A 148 -64.64 -4.57 85.07
N THR A 149 -65.07 -5.79 85.40
CA THR A 149 -64.21 -6.98 85.45
C THR A 149 -63.86 -7.46 84.04
N VAL A 150 -62.64 -7.98 83.85
CA VAL A 150 -62.24 -8.61 82.58
C VAL A 150 -63.00 -9.92 82.43
N TYR A 151 -63.84 -10.01 81.40
CA TYR A 151 -64.62 -11.20 81.06
C TYR A 151 -63.83 -12.14 80.14
N ALA A 152 -63.13 -11.57 79.15
CA ALA A 152 -62.25 -12.29 78.24
C ALA A 152 -61.19 -11.33 77.68
N SER A 153 -60.04 -11.87 77.28
CA SER A 153 -59.07 -11.15 76.44
C SER A 153 -58.29 -12.13 75.56
N GLY A 154 -57.61 -11.61 74.54
CA GLY A 154 -56.81 -12.38 73.60
C GLY A 154 -56.12 -11.50 72.57
N LEU A 155 -55.41 -12.13 71.63
CA LEU A 155 -54.81 -11.42 70.49
C LEU A 155 -55.71 -11.56 69.26
N THR A 156 -55.66 -10.58 68.36
CA THR A 156 -56.17 -10.75 66.99
C THR A 156 -55.37 -11.79 66.22
N ASP A 157 -56.06 -12.54 65.37
CA ASP A 157 -55.47 -13.48 64.42
C ASP A 157 -54.76 -12.78 63.25
N ASP A 158 -54.21 -13.57 62.32
CA ASP A 158 -53.52 -13.09 61.11
C ASP A 158 -54.41 -12.21 60.19
N THR A 159 -55.74 -12.18 60.41
CA THR A 159 -56.69 -11.30 59.70
C THR A 159 -57.03 -10.04 60.50
N GLY A 160 -56.37 -9.80 61.63
CA GLY A 160 -56.64 -8.69 62.54
C GLY A 160 -57.99 -8.79 63.24
N VAL A 161 -58.48 -10.02 63.48
CA VAL A 161 -59.78 -10.30 64.11
C VAL A 161 -59.60 -11.12 65.40
N TRP A 162 -60.36 -10.78 66.44
CA TRP A 162 -60.51 -11.60 67.63
C TRP A 162 -61.98 -11.95 67.87
N ARG A 163 -62.30 -13.24 67.89
CA ARG A 163 -63.65 -13.79 68.05
C ARG A 163 -63.75 -14.54 69.37
N PHE A 164 -64.70 -14.15 70.24
CA PHE A 164 -64.93 -14.82 71.52
C PHE A 164 -66.41 -15.03 71.83
N ARG A 165 -66.68 -16.02 72.69
CA ARG A 165 -68.01 -16.37 73.18
C ARG A 165 -68.37 -15.52 74.40
N ALA A 166 -69.41 -14.70 74.28
CA ALA A 166 -69.85 -13.76 75.30
C ALA A 166 -71.28 -14.09 75.80
N LEU A 167 -71.53 -13.89 77.09
CA LEU A 167 -72.79 -14.28 77.75
C LEU A 167 -73.90 -13.26 77.42
N SER A 168 -74.97 -13.73 76.81
CA SER A 168 -76.17 -12.93 76.50
C SER A 168 -77.16 -12.89 77.66
N ASP A 169 -77.46 -14.05 78.28
CA ASP A 169 -78.36 -14.19 79.45
C ASP A 169 -78.28 -15.63 80.02
N VAL A 170 -78.86 -15.85 81.21
CA VAL A 170 -79.13 -17.17 81.81
C VAL A 170 -80.63 -17.29 82.07
N VAL A 171 -81.31 -18.14 81.31
CA VAL A 171 -82.76 -18.36 81.39
C VAL A 171 -83.06 -19.59 82.25
N THR A 172 -84.04 -19.45 83.14
CA THR A 172 -84.46 -20.48 84.11
C THR A 172 -86.00 -20.54 84.21
N ALA A 173 -86.55 -21.57 84.85
CA ALA A 173 -87.99 -21.67 85.10
C ALA A 173 -88.57 -20.52 85.95
N SER A 174 -87.73 -19.81 86.71
CA SER A 174 -88.10 -18.63 87.50
C SER A 174 -87.99 -17.29 86.75
N GLY A 175 -87.38 -17.27 85.55
CA GLY A 175 -87.18 -16.04 84.77
C GLY A 175 -85.82 -16.00 84.06
N HIS A 176 -85.53 -14.85 83.45
CA HIS A 176 -84.27 -14.51 82.79
C HIS A 176 -83.73 -13.19 83.37
N GLY A 177 -82.52 -12.75 82.99
CA GLY A 177 -81.95 -11.49 83.44
C GLY A 177 -81.52 -11.46 84.92
N ALA A 178 -81.35 -12.64 85.54
CA ALA A 178 -80.92 -12.76 86.94
C ALA A 178 -79.49 -12.25 87.20
N VAL A 179 -78.70 -12.11 86.14
CA VAL A 179 -77.40 -11.43 86.11
C VAL A 179 -77.46 -10.42 84.97
N VAL A 180 -77.12 -9.15 85.24
CA VAL A 180 -77.06 -8.12 84.19
C VAL A 180 -75.90 -8.49 83.25
N SER A 181 -76.25 -8.95 82.05
CA SER A 181 -75.34 -9.58 81.10
C SER A 181 -75.67 -9.14 79.67
N GLY A 182 -74.84 -9.54 78.71
CA GLY A 182 -74.99 -9.14 77.31
C GLY A 182 -74.58 -7.69 76.99
N TYR A 183 -73.84 -7.02 77.88
CA TYR A 183 -73.22 -5.72 77.64
C TYR A 183 -71.72 -5.80 77.99
N TYR A 184 -70.88 -5.55 76.99
CA TYR A 184 -69.43 -5.67 77.10
C TYR A 184 -68.74 -4.43 76.59
N GLU A 185 -67.78 -3.91 77.34
CA GLU A 185 -66.91 -2.81 76.91
C GLU A 185 -65.60 -3.40 76.38
N LEU A 186 -65.26 -3.06 75.14
CA LEU A 186 -64.05 -3.54 74.47
C LEU A 186 -63.08 -2.40 74.21
N ASN A 187 -61.80 -2.66 74.43
CA ASN A 187 -60.68 -1.84 73.97
C ASN A 187 -59.61 -2.73 73.32
N ALA A 188 -58.75 -2.13 72.50
CA ALA A 188 -57.58 -2.79 71.93
C ALA A 188 -56.30 -2.05 72.30
N THR A 189 -55.21 -2.79 72.34
CA THR A 189 -53.85 -2.28 72.54
C THR A 189 -52.91 -3.00 71.56
N HIS A 190 -52.31 -2.25 70.64
CA HIS A 190 -51.15 -2.68 69.88
C HIS A 190 -49.87 -2.37 70.68
N TRP A 191 -48.88 -3.26 70.58
CA TRP A 191 -47.59 -3.14 71.27
C TRP A 191 -46.46 -3.28 70.25
N PHE A 192 -45.60 -2.28 70.15
CA PHE A 192 -44.55 -2.23 69.15
C PHE A 192 -43.24 -1.72 69.77
N GLN A 193 -42.16 -2.50 69.62
CA GLN A 193 -40.84 -2.30 70.26
C GLN A 193 -40.81 -2.11 71.80
N GLY A 194 -41.96 -2.07 72.47
CA GLY A 194 -42.10 -1.80 73.91
C GLY A 194 -43.07 -0.64 74.19
N ASP A 195 -43.35 0.19 73.19
CA ASP A 195 -44.34 1.26 73.23
C ASP A 195 -45.76 0.73 73.00
N ARG A 196 -46.75 1.51 73.46
CA ARG A 196 -48.15 1.10 73.62
C ARG A 196 -49.09 2.03 72.88
N TYR A 197 -49.90 1.46 72.00
CA TYR A 197 -50.88 2.16 71.18
C TYR A 197 -52.27 1.64 71.51
N ASP A 198 -53.07 2.45 72.24
CA ASP A 198 -54.43 2.09 72.65
C ASP A 198 -55.48 2.56 71.64
N SER A 199 -56.59 1.83 71.53
CA SER A 199 -57.72 2.20 70.68
C SER A 199 -58.39 3.49 71.12
N ASP A 200 -58.71 4.36 70.15
CA ASP A 200 -59.11 5.76 70.36
C ASP A 200 -60.29 5.94 71.32
N VAL A 201 -61.24 4.99 71.27
CA VAL A 201 -62.38 4.89 72.17
C VAL A 201 -62.72 3.44 72.47
N ASN A 202 -63.08 3.16 73.72
CA ASN A 202 -63.74 1.91 74.09
C ASN A 202 -65.08 1.79 73.35
N LYS A 203 -65.45 0.59 72.90
CA LYS A 203 -66.72 0.32 72.20
C LYS A 203 -67.58 -0.63 73.01
N VAL A 204 -68.87 -0.35 73.16
CA VAL A 204 -69.80 -1.24 73.86
C VAL A 204 -70.47 -2.19 72.87
N ALA A 205 -70.25 -3.50 73.05
CA ALA A 205 -70.98 -4.56 72.38
C ALA A 205 -72.26 -4.90 73.15
N GLN A 206 -73.40 -4.90 72.45
CA GLN A 206 -74.70 -5.29 72.98
C GLN A 206 -75.16 -6.60 72.33
N ILE A 207 -75.31 -7.64 73.16
CA ILE A 207 -75.81 -8.98 72.79
C ILE A 207 -76.87 -9.50 73.78
N ALA A 208 -77.47 -8.62 74.58
CA ALA A 208 -78.46 -8.98 75.59
C ALA A 208 -79.70 -9.68 74.99
N TYR A 209 -80.18 -10.72 75.65
CA TYR A 209 -81.38 -11.46 75.24
C TYR A 209 -82.66 -10.66 75.46
N SER A 210 -83.66 -10.86 74.58
CA SER A 210 -85.04 -10.44 74.80
C SER A 210 -85.98 -11.63 74.53
N PRO A 211 -86.87 -11.99 75.47
CA PRO A 211 -87.79 -13.10 75.30
C PRO A 211 -89.00 -12.76 74.43
N ASP A 212 -89.23 -11.47 74.11
CA ASP A 212 -90.38 -10.99 73.34
C ASP A 212 -90.19 -11.16 71.82
N VAL A 213 -89.01 -11.62 71.39
CA VAL A 213 -88.64 -11.87 69.98
C VAL A 213 -88.06 -13.28 69.81
N SER A 214 -88.07 -13.77 68.57
CA SER A 214 -87.32 -14.98 68.21
C SER A 214 -85.83 -14.77 68.42
N LEU A 215 -85.13 -15.77 68.95
CA LEU A 215 -83.68 -15.74 69.02
C LEU A 215 -83.13 -15.91 67.59
N VAL A 216 -82.36 -14.94 67.11
CA VAL A 216 -81.71 -14.99 65.79
C VAL A 216 -80.22 -14.84 66.01
N ARG A 217 -79.41 -15.70 65.36
CA ARG A 217 -77.96 -15.56 65.36
C ARG A 217 -77.58 -14.19 64.80
N SER A 218 -76.97 -13.38 65.65
CA SER A 218 -76.36 -12.11 65.30
C SER A 218 -74.98 -12.07 65.95
N ASP A 219 -73.92 -12.28 65.17
CA ASP A 219 -72.55 -12.14 65.62
C ASP A 219 -72.24 -10.63 65.73
N ALA A 220 -71.93 -10.13 66.92
CA ALA A 220 -71.70 -8.71 67.16
C ALA A 220 -70.32 -8.27 66.66
N ALA A 221 -70.28 -7.73 65.44
CA ALA A 221 -69.08 -7.13 64.87
C ALA A 221 -68.76 -5.79 65.56
N ILE A 222 -67.55 -5.68 66.13
CA ILE A 222 -67.04 -4.47 66.79
C ILE A 222 -65.78 -4.03 66.04
N ARG A 223 -65.79 -2.79 65.54
CA ARG A 223 -64.59 -2.14 65.00
C ARG A 223 -63.92 -1.33 66.10
N LEU A 224 -62.65 -1.63 66.36
CA LEU A 224 -61.75 -0.88 67.22
C LEU A 224 -60.71 -0.22 66.31
N ASP A 225 -60.47 1.07 66.52
CA ASP A 225 -59.58 1.90 65.71
C ASP A 225 -58.42 2.35 66.60
N ILE A 226 -57.17 2.25 66.11
CA ILE A 226 -55.96 2.72 66.78
C ILE A 226 -55.34 3.80 65.89
N SER A 227 -55.88 5.01 65.90
CA SER A 227 -55.48 6.11 64.99
C SER A 227 -54.04 6.59 65.21
N SER A 228 -53.40 6.19 66.31
CA SER A 228 -51.99 6.47 66.61
C SER A 228 -51.01 5.42 66.07
N ALA A 229 -51.49 4.31 65.52
CA ALA A 229 -50.66 3.27 64.93
C ALA A 229 -50.62 3.47 63.40
N LEU A 230 -49.54 4.10 62.91
CA LEU A 230 -49.34 4.44 61.49
C LEU A 230 -48.01 3.87 60.96
N PRO A 231 -47.87 3.70 59.63
CA PRO A 231 -46.57 3.55 58.97
C PRO A 231 -45.75 4.86 59.05
N ASP A 232 -44.49 4.79 58.59
CA ASP A 232 -43.60 5.94 58.38
C ASP A 232 -42.53 5.47 57.38
N VAL A 233 -42.59 5.90 56.11
CA VAL A 233 -41.65 5.46 55.06
C VAL A 233 -40.60 6.50 54.69
N ASP A 234 -39.35 6.26 55.11
CA ASP A 234 -38.20 7.11 54.74
C ASP A 234 -37.51 6.59 53.45
N PRO A 235 -37.35 7.44 52.40
CA PRO A 235 -36.60 7.13 51.17
C PRO A 235 -35.20 7.81 51.13
N PRO A 236 -34.18 7.33 51.87
CA PRO A 236 -32.80 7.81 51.74
C PRO A 236 -32.30 7.63 50.30
N PHE A 237 -31.86 8.71 49.66
CA PHE A 237 -31.56 8.74 48.23
C PHE A 237 -30.05 8.73 47.91
N PHE A 238 -29.68 7.96 46.89
CA PHE A 238 -28.31 7.78 46.44
C PHE A 238 -28.22 7.80 44.91
N VAL A 239 -27.13 8.37 44.39
CA VAL A 239 -26.81 8.38 42.95
C VAL A 239 -25.39 7.84 42.73
N SER A 240 -25.17 7.11 41.65
CA SER A 240 -23.87 6.45 41.39
C SER A 240 -22.78 7.37 40.85
N ASN A 241 -23.15 8.57 40.38
CA ASN A 241 -22.24 9.62 39.92
C ASN A 241 -22.99 10.97 39.98
N ASP A 242 -22.36 11.98 40.56
CA ASP A 242 -22.84 13.36 40.67
C ASP A 242 -22.27 14.30 39.58
N GLU A 243 -21.21 13.92 38.87
CA GLU A 243 -20.69 14.63 37.68
C GLU A 243 -20.61 13.73 36.43
N PRO A 244 -21.75 13.26 35.87
CA PRO A 244 -21.77 12.42 34.67
C PRO A 244 -21.55 13.22 33.38
N LEU A 245 -20.78 12.62 32.46
CA LEU A 245 -20.69 13.05 31.06
C LEU A 245 -22.02 12.80 30.32
N ARG A 246 -22.45 13.70 29.43
CA ARG A 246 -23.65 13.54 28.58
C ARG A 246 -23.65 12.18 27.86
N GLY A 247 -24.74 11.44 27.97
CA GLY A 247 -24.90 10.07 27.46
C GLY A 247 -24.59 8.98 28.49
N SER A 248 -24.01 9.31 29.65
CA SER A 248 -23.71 8.33 30.70
C SER A 248 -24.97 7.82 31.40
N ASN A 249 -24.96 6.54 31.76
CA ASN A 249 -25.96 5.94 32.65
C ASN A 249 -25.58 6.18 34.11
N VAL A 250 -26.47 6.80 34.89
CA VAL A 250 -26.37 6.90 36.36
C VAL A 250 -27.40 5.97 36.97
N THR A 251 -27.00 5.20 37.98
CA THR A 251 -27.95 4.45 38.81
C THR A 251 -28.45 5.37 39.91
N LEU A 252 -29.76 5.56 39.96
CA LEU A 252 -30.45 6.20 41.07
C LEU A 252 -30.98 5.07 41.96
N SER A 253 -30.78 5.16 43.27
CA SER A 253 -31.24 4.14 44.22
C SER A 253 -31.72 4.71 45.54
N THR A 254 -32.61 3.97 46.18
CA THR A 254 -33.09 4.25 47.53
C THR A 254 -33.32 2.94 48.29
N VAL A 255 -33.30 3.02 49.61
CA VAL A 255 -33.66 1.92 50.50
C VAL A 255 -34.86 2.40 51.31
N ILE A 256 -36.08 2.11 50.83
CA ILE A 256 -37.32 2.52 51.51
C ILE A 256 -37.39 1.78 52.85
N ASN A 257 -37.49 2.50 53.96
CA ASN A 257 -37.58 1.92 55.30
C ASN A 257 -38.94 2.23 55.90
N ASN A 258 -39.74 1.21 56.25
CA ASN A 258 -40.90 1.45 57.11
C ASN A 258 -40.42 1.48 58.58
N ILE A 259 -40.19 2.68 59.10
CA ILE A 259 -39.80 2.92 60.49
C ILE A 259 -41.01 3.08 61.43
N GLY A 260 -42.22 3.06 60.89
CA GLY A 260 -43.49 3.12 61.62
C GLY A 260 -43.86 1.81 62.32
N VAL A 261 -45.07 1.77 62.88
CA VAL A 261 -45.49 0.72 63.84
C VAL A 261 -46.48 -0.31 63.28
N VAL A 262 -46.90 -0.15 62.03
CA VAL A 262 -47.75 -1.07 61.26
C VAL A 262 -47.25 -1.19 59.82
N THR A 263 -47.74 -2.18 59.08
CA THR A 263 -47.40 -2.40 57.66
C THR A 263 -47.93 -1.26 56.78
N ALA A 264 -47.09 -0.75 55.89
CA ALA A 264 -47.49 0.14 54.80
C ALA A 264 -47.89 -0.69 53.56
N TYR A 265 -48.87 -0.24 52.78
CA TYR A 265 -49.44 -0.96 51.63
C TYR A 265 -49.58 -0.04 50.41
N ASP A 266 -49.54 -0.62 49.20
CA ASP A 266 -49.72 0.08 47.91
C ASP A 266 -48.78 1.30 47.70
N ILE A 267 -47.58 1.27 48.30
CA ILE A 267 -46.64 2.40 48.37
C ILE A 267 -46.15 2.78 46.97
N LEU A 268 -46.57 3.93 46.47
CA LEU A 268 -46.09 4.51 45.22
C LEU A 268 -44.74 5.20 45.45
N ILE A 269 -43.70 4.76 44.74
CA ILE A 269 -42.39 5.43 44.68
C ILE A 269 -42.27 6.14 43.33
N ARG A 270 -41.81 7.39 43.34
CA ARG A 270 -41.59 8.21 42.14
C ARG A 270 -40.17 8.76 42.08
N PHE A 271 -39.45 8.44 41.01
CA PHE A 271 -38.19 9.07 40.64
C PHE A 271 -38.43 10.14 39.57
N GLU A 272 -37.93 11.35 39.80
CA GLU A 272 -38.09 12.51 38.94
C GLU A 272 -36.77 13.26 38.74
N ASP A 273 -36.66 13.93 37.59
CA ASP A 273 -35.56 14.81 37.20
C ASP A 273 -36.12 16.23 37.06
N THR A 274 -35.54 17.21 37.75
CA THR A 274 -35.88 18.62 37.61
C THR A 274 -34.67 19.41 37.11
N SER A 275 -34.71 19.86 35.86
CA SER A 275 -33.63 20.61 35.20
C SER A 275 -34.13 21.97 34.69
N SER A 276 -33.27 22.72 34.00
CA SER A 276 -33.67 23.97 33.32
C SER A 276 -34.68 23.78 32.18
N ALA A 277 -34.89 22.54 31.71
CA ALA A 277 -35.95 22.18 30.77
C ALA A 277 -37.30 21.89 31.45
N GLY A 278 -37.35 21.83 32.78
CA GLY A 278 -38.54 21.52 33.57
C GLY A 278 -38.41 20.20 34.36
N LYS A 279 -39.55 19.71 34.85
CA LYS A 279 -39.65 18.46 35.62
C LYS A 279 -40.10 17.30 34.73
N VAL A 280 -39.40 16.17 34.81
CA VAL A 280 -39.62 14.95 34.02
C VAL A 280 -39.76 13.76 34.95
N LEU A 281 -40.78 12.94 34.72
CA LEU A 281 -40.92 11.64 35.39
C LEU A 281 -39.90 10.64 34.82
N ILE A 282 -38.99 10.16 35.66
CA ILE A 282 -38.05 9.09 35.28
C ILE A 282 -38.78 7.76 35.38
N ARG A 283 -39.35 7.46 36.56
CA ARG A 283 -40.02 6.18 36.80
C ARG A 283 -40.90 6.17 38.05
N ASP A 284 -42.09 5.57 37.92
CA ASP A 284 -42.90 5.11 39.05
C ASP A 284 -42.68 3.60 39.32
N TYR A 285 -42.73 3.21 40.60
CA TYR A 285 -42.78 1.84 41.12
C TYR A 285 -43.87 1.74 42.21
N THR A 286 -44.37 0.54 42.47
CA THR A 286 -45.30 0.28 43.58
C THR A 286 -44.80 -0.90 44.41
N ILE A 287 -44.85 -0.77 45.74
CA ILE A 287 -44.64 -1.88 46.68
C ILE A 287 -46.02 -2.30 47.21
N GLU A 288 -46.40 -3.58 47.05
CA GLU A 288 -47.70 -4.08 47.52
C GLU A 288 -47.83 -4.03 49.05
N GLU A 289 -46.79 -4.45 49.79
CA GLU A 289 -46.69 -4.32 51.24
C GLU A 289 -45.24 -4.12 51.72
N LEU A 290 -45.03 -3.33 52.77
CA LEU A 290 -43.77 -3.20 53.50
C LEU A 290 -44.03 -3.26 55.02
N PRO A 291 -43.78 -4.42 55.67
CA PRO A 291 -44.00 -4.56 57.11
C PRO A 291 -43.15 -3.62 57.94
N ALA A 292 -43.65 -3.23 59.11
CA ALA A 292 -42.92 -2.40 60.07
C ALA A 292 -41.52 -2.97 60.39
N LEU A 293 -40.52 -2.09 60.52
CA LEU A 293 -39.08 -2.39 60.64
C LEU A 293 -38.43 -3.07 59.42
N SER A 294 -39.17 -3.28 58.32
CA SER A 294 -38.63 -3.82 57.08
C SER A 294 -38.18 -2.71 56.14
N ASN A 295 -37.27 -3.05 55.23
CA ASN A 295 -36.85 -2.17 54.16
C ASN A 295 -36.79 -2.89 52.82
N VAL A 296 -36.83 -2.13 51.72
CA VAL A 296 -36.70 -2.64 50.37
C VAL A 296 -35.88 -1.67 49.51
N THR A 297 -34.88 -2.21 48.81
CA THR A 297 -34.05 -1.41 47.89
C THR A 297 -34.72 -1.31 46.52
N VAL A 298 -34.88 -0.10 46.02
CA VAL A 298 -35.41 0.18 44.67
C VAL A 298 -34.40 1.05 43.91
N SER A 299 -34.21 0.76 42.62
CA SER A 299 -33.28 1.49 41.78
C SER A 299 -33.75 1.58 40.32
N VAL A 300 -33.29 2.63 39.64
CA VAL A 300 -33.57 2.93 38.24
C VAL A 300 -32.32 3.48 37.56
N VAL A 301 -32.17 3.26 36.26
CA VAL A 301 -31.13 3.92 35.46
C VAL A 301 -31.70 5.19 34.84
N TRP A 302 -31.05 6.31 35.09
CA TRP A 302 -31.28 7.59 34.41
C TRP A 302 -30.12 7.85 33.46
N VAL A 303 -30.40 8.48 32.31
CA VAL A 303 -29.39 8.82 31.30
C VAL A 303 -29.13 10.32 31.39
N ALA A 304 -27.88 10.70 31.61
CA ALA A 304 -27.43 12.09 31.66
C ALA A 304 -27.63 12.77 30.29
N ALA A 305 -28.76 13.42 30.09
CA ALA A 305 -29.18 13.97 28.80
C ALA A 305 -28.96 15.49 28.72
N TYR A 306 -29.54 16.15 27.71
CA TYR A 306 -29.71 17.61 27.74
C TYR A 306 -30.90 18.00 28.63
N PRO A 307 -30.92 19.19 29.24
CA PRO A 307 -29.92 20.27 29.15
C PRO A 307 -28.64 19.95 29.93
N LEU A 308 -27.51 20.60 29.61
CA LEU A 308 -26.30 20.46 30.42
C LEU A 308 -26.38 21.30 31.71
N GLY A 309 -25.57 20.94 32.70
CA GLY A 309 -25.50 21.59 34.00
C GLY A 309 -26.33 20.87 35.06
N THR A 310 -26.89 21.63 36.01
CA THR A 310 -27.52 21.05 37.21
C THR A 310 -28.91 20.47 36.94
N HIS A 311 -29.05 19.18 37.18
CA HIS A 311 -30.30 18.47 37.41
C HIS A 311 -30.50 18.26 38.91
N ASN A 312 -31.72 18.46 39.41
CA ASN A 312 -32.11 18.03 40.75
C ASN A 312 -32.89 16.72 40.62
N LEU A 313 -32.25 15.61 40.94
CA LEU A 313 -32.87 14.28 40.89
C LEU A 313 -33.52 14.01 42.24
N SER A 314 -34.79 13.60 42.24
CA SER A 314 -35.57 13.37 43.46
C SER A 314 -36.24 12.01 43.46
N VAL A 315 -36.34 11.40 44.64
CA VAL A 315 -37.22 10.28 44.93
C VAL A 315 -38.27 10.72 45.96
N SER A 316 -39.51 10.33 45.73
CA SER A 316 -40.59 10.46 46.72
C SER A 316 -41.29 9.13 46.92
N VAL A 317 -41.70 8.87 48.15
CA VAL A 317 -42.73 7.89 48.50
C VAL A 317 -44.05 8.61 48.71
N ASP A 318 -45.14 7.88 48.50
CA ASP A 318 -46.50 8.39 48.34
C ASP A 318 -46.62 9.86 47.86
N PRO A 319 -46.19 10.16 46.61
CA PRO A 319 -46.30 11.49 46.02
C PRO A 319 -47.75 11.90 45.72
N LEU A 320 -48.75 11.23 46.32
CA LEU A 320 -50.18 11.46 46.13
C LEU A 320 -50.95 11.69 47.45
N ASP A 321 -50.31 11.62 48.63
CA ASP A 321 -50.92 11.94 49.94
C ASP A 321 -52.18 11.07 50.22
N GLN A 322 -51.97 9.74 50.23
CA GLN A 322 -53.01 8.69 50.32
C GLN A 322 -52.80 7.70 51.47
N ILE A 323 -51.58 7.51 51.95
CA ILE A 323 -51.19 6.69 53.10
C ILE A 323 -50.92 7.64 54.27
N PRO A 324 -51.73 7.67 55.33
CA PRO A 324 -51.44 8.50 56.50
C PRO A 324 -50.26 7.94 57.29
N GLU A 325 -49.32 8.78 57.70
CA GLU A 325 -48.04 8.37 58.30
C GLU A 325 -47.78 9.02 59.68
N LEU A 326 -46.81 8.49 60.44
CA LEU A 326 -46.36 9.15 61.69
C LEU A 326 -45.61 10.46 61.43
N ASN A 327 -45.07 10.60 60.21
CA ASN A 327 -44.31 11.74 59.74
C ASN A 327 -44.53 11.87 58.22
N GLU A 328 -44.99 13.03 57.77
CA GLU A 328 -45.24 13.30 56.34
C GLU A 328 -44.06 14.10 55.72
N ASP A 329 -43.19 14.68 56.55
CA ASP A 329 -42.12 15.61 56.13
C ASP A 329 -40.86 14.89 55.58
N ASN A 330 -40.74 13.56 55.75
CA ASN A 330 -39.63 12.74 55.23
C ASN A 330 -39.91 12.06 53.87
N ASN A 331 -41.14 12.15 53.35
CA ASN A 331 -41.56 11.42 52.14
C ASN A 331 -40.91 11.87 50.82
N LEU A 332 -40.01 12.87 50.85
CA LEU A 332 -39.28 13.40 49.69
C LEU A 332 -37.78 13.57 50.00
N ASN A 333 -36.93 13.01 49.13
CA ASN A 333 -35.47 13.17 49.19
C ASN A 333 -34.90 13.47 47.80
N TYR A 334 -33.79 14.21 47.72
CA TYR A 334 -33.21 14.67 46.46
C TYR A 334 -31.71 14.94 46.54
N THR A 335 -31.04 14.91 45.38
CA THR A 335 -29.65 15.38 45.24
C THR A 335 -29.42 16.01 43.87
N THR A 336 -28.47 16.94 43.80
CA THR A 336 -28.08 17.61 42.57
C THR A 336 -27.00 16.82 41.83
N VAL A 337 -27.20 16.63 40.53
CA VAL A 337 -26.26 16.00 39.59
C VAL A 337 -25.92 17.02 38.50
N ASN A 338 -24.63 17.17 38.18
CA ASN A 338 -24.10 18.14 37.24
C ASN A 338 -23.72 17.45 35.92
N VAL A 339 -24.59 17.51 34.90
CA VAL A 339 -24.33 16.89 33.60
C VAL A 339 -23.31 17.72 32.83
N LEU A 340 -22.13 17.13 32.65
CA LEU A 340 -21.02 17.72 31.91
C LEU A 340 -21.15 17.42 30.41
N GLY A 341 -20.73 18.37 29.58
CA GLY A 341 -20.65 18.17 28.13
C GLY A 341 -19.59 17.13 27.75
N VAL A 342 -19.71 16.57 26.54
CA VAL A 342 -18.72 15.65 25.96
C VAL A 342 -18.14 16.29 24.69
N PRO A 343 -16.81 16.28 24.49
CA PRO A 343 -16.20 16.75 23.25
C PRO A 343 -16.53 15.83 22.06
N ASP A 344 -16.29 16.33 20.85
CA ASP A 344 -16.47 15.56 19.61
C ASP A 344 -15.53 16.16 18.56
N LEU A 345 -14.34 15.59 18.41
CA LEU A 345 -13.36 16.00 17.42
C LEU A 345 -13.79 15.54 16.02
N MET A 346 -13.55 16.39 15.03
CA MET A 346 -13.91 16.09 13.65
C MET A 346 -12.88 16.63 12.68
N VAL A 347 -12.44 15.77 11.75
CA VAL A 347 -11.62 16.13 10.60
C VAL A 347 -12.26 15.60 9.31
N THR A 348 -12.08 16.32 8.20
CA THR A 348 -12.56 15.88 6.88
C THR A 348 -11.47 16.01 5.82
N ALA A 349 -11.62 15.31 4.69
CA ALA A 349 -10.71 15.44 3.54
C ALA A 349 -10.61 16.89 3.00
N SER A 350 -11.65 17.70 3.22
CA SER A 350 -11.67 19.14 2.91
C SER A 350 -10.95 20.02 3.94
N ASP A 351 -10.73 19.53 5.16
CA ASP A 351 -9.97 20.24 6.19
C ASP A 351 -8.45 20.05 6.04
N ILE A 352 -8.02 18.97 5.37
CA ILE A 352 -6.62 18.69 5.05
C ILE A 352 -6.20 19.54 3.84
N SER A 353 -5.07 20.24 3.97
CA SER A 353 -4.46 21.10 2.94
C SER A 353 -2.96 20.82 2.80
N VAL A 354 -2.40 21.10 1.63
CA VAL A 354 -0.96 20.96 1.33
C VAL A 354 -0.48 22.22 0.61
N ASP A 355 0.66 22.74 1.04
CA ASP A 355 1.34 23.88 0.41
C ASP A 355 2.83 23.56 0.17
N PRO A 356 3.35 23.64 -1.07
CA PRO A 356 2.63 23.98 -2.30
C PRO A 356 1.60 22.92 -2.70
N SER A 357 0.52 23.34 -3.35
CA SER A 357 -0.60 22.47 -3.78
C SER A 357 -0.26 21.45 -4.88
N SER A 358 0.95 21.55 -5.44
CA SER A 358 1.62 20.53 -6.24
C SER A 358 3.01 20.31 -5.63
N PRO A 359 3.15 19.46 -4.60
CA PRO A 359 4.46 19.09 -4.06
C PRO A 359 5.30 18.38 -5.12
N ILE A 360 6.62 18.49 -4.99
CA ILE A 360 7.61 17.82 -5.85
C ILE A 360 8.41 16.88 -4.94
N ARG A 361 8.78 15.70 -5.45
CA ARG A 361 9.64 14.76 -4.73
C ARG A 361 10.92 15.43 -4.21
N ASP A 362 11.38 14.98 -3.05
CA ASP A 362 12.58 15.40 -2.34
C ASP A 362 12.66 16.93 -2.03
N LYS A 363 11.61 17.70 -2.35
CA LYS A 363 11.43 19.11 -1.93
C LYS A 363 10.54 19.17 -0.70
N MET A 364 10.76 20.20 0.13
CA MET A 364 9.93 20.41 1.32
C MET A 364 8.57 21.03 0.95
N ALA A 365 7.51 20.38 1.38
CA ALA A 365 6.15 20.89 1.44
C ALA A 365 5.68 20.97 2.90
N SER A 366 4.47 21.46 3.11
CA SER A 366 3.76 21.40 4.39
C SER A 366 2.38 20.79 4.23
N ILE A 367 1.95 20.03 5.22
CA ILE A 367 0.58 19.53 5.37
C ILE A 367 -0.04 20.27 6.56
N SER A 368 -1.20 20.87 6.37
CA SER A 368 -1.93 21.59 7.43
C SER A 368 -3.39 21.17 7.47
N VAL A 369 -3.96 21.02 8.67
CA VAL A 369 -5.32 20.52 8.86
C VAL A 369 -6.11 21.33 9.89
N ASN A 370 -7.39 21.57 9.60
CA ASN A 370 -8.35 22.20 10.52
C ASN A 370 -9.11 21.12 11.30
N VAL A 371 -8.72 20.85 12.55
CA VAL A 371 -9.46 19.95 13.44
C VAL A 371 -10.56 20.73 14.13
N ARG A 372 -11.81 20.25 14.03
CA ARG A 372 -13.01 20.90 14.60
C ARG A 372 -13.37 20.24 15.93
N ASN A 373 -13.95 20.98 16.86
CA ASN A 373 -14.67 20.40 18.01
C ASN A 373 -16.16 20.74 17.86
N ILE A 374 -16.96 19.74 17.54
CA ILE A 374 -18.42 19.86 17.34
C ILE A 374 -19.22 19.42 18.57
N GLY A 375 -18.55 18.99 19.64
CA GLY A 375 -19.16 18.55 20.90
C GLY A 375 -19.36 19.68 21.91
N ASP A 376 -20.00 19.36 23.03
CA ASP A 376 -20.46 20.33 24.02
C ASP A 376 -19.43 20.71 25.11
N ASN A 377 -18.18 20.25 24.98
CA ASN A 377 -17.13 20.53 25.97
C ASN A 377 -15.85 21.04 25.30
N ALA A 378 -15.11 21.91 25.99
CA ALA A 378 -13.81 22.39 25.55
C ALA A 378 -12.72 21.35 25.83
N ILE A 379 -11.84 21.15 24.85
CA ILE A 379 -10.74 20.18 24.93
C ILE A 379 -9.46 20.93 25.31
N SER A 380 -8.62 20.31 26.14
CA SER A 380 -7.27 20.80 26.45
C SER A 380 -6.28 20.36 25.36
N ALA A 381 -5.27 19.55 25.71
CA ALA A 381 -4.20 19.14 24.81
C ALA A 381 -4.43 17.74 24.24
N PHE A 382 -4.33 17.60 22.91
CA PHE A 382 -4.39 16.33 22.19
C PHE A 382 -3.45 16.35 20.97
N ASN A 383 -3.10 15.18 20.45
CA ASN A 383 -2.23 15.05 19.28
C ASN A 383 -3.00 14.96 17.96
N VAL A 384 -2.36 15.42 16.90
CA VAL A 384 -2.74 15.19 15.51
C VAL A 384 -1.57 14.48 14.81
N SER A 385 -1.78 13.24 14.41
CA SER A 385 -0.83 12.41 13.67
C SER A 385 -0.99 12.60 12.17
N PHE A 386 0.13 12.74 11.47
CA PHE A 386 0.17 12.90 10.01
C PHE A 386 0.93 11.74 9.39
N TYR A 387 0.33 11.09 8.40
CA TYR A 387 0.85 9.93 7.69
C TYR A 387 0.91 10.18 6.18
N ASP A 388 1.92 9.61 5.53
CA ASP A 388 2.04 9.51 4.07
C ASP A 388 2.05 8.01 3.69
N ASN A 389 1.03 7.56 2.96
CA ASN A 389 0.87 6.16 2.55
C ASN A 389 1.02 5.15 3.71
N GLY A 390 0.52 5.52 4.91
CA GLY A 390 0.63 4.73 6.14
C GLY A 390 1.94 4.87 6.92
N THR A 391 2.91 5.66 6.44
CA THR A 391 4.16 5.95 7.17
C THR A 391 4.03 7.25 7.96
N LEU A 392 4.33 7.23 9.26
CA LEU A 392 4.21 8.40 10.13
C LEU A 392 5.23 9.48 9.75
N ILE A 393 4.75 10.66 9.36
CA ILE A 393 5.55 11.88 9.14
C ILE A 393 5.87 12.51 10.50
N GLY A 394 4.91 12.47 11.42
CA GLY A 394 5.05 12.92 12.81
C GLY A 394 3.74 13.41 13.41
N LYS A 395 3.82 13.90 14.65
CA LYS A 395 2.67 14.42 15.42
C LYS A 395 2.76 15.92 15.67
N ARG A 396 1.62 16.57 15.95
CA ARG A 396 1.50 17.96 16.40
C ARG A 396 0.44 18.07 17.47
N GLU A 397 0.76 18.75 18.57
CA GLU A 397 -0.20 19.03 19.65
C GLU A 397 -1.09 20.23 19.27
N ILE A 398 -2.39 20.12 19.53
CA ILE A 398 -3.31 21.25 19.68
C ILE A 398 -3.60 21.37 21.18
N SER A 399 -3.18 22.47 21.80
CA SER A 399 -3.11 22.58 23.28
C SER A 399 -4.38 23.09 23.96
N ASN A 400 -5.35 23.59 23.19
CA ASN A 400 -6.70 23.96 23.65
C ASN A 400 -7.64 24.12 22.45
N LEU A 401 -8.78 23.44 22.42
CA LEU A 401 -9.80 23.55 21.38
C LEU A 401 -11.23 23.72 21.97
N PRO A 402 -11.76 24.96 22.02
CA PRO A 402 -13.10 25.21 22.54
C PRO A 402 -14.22 24.63 21.67
N THR A 403 -15.36 24.34 22.29
CA THR A 403 -16.62 23.98 21.63
C THR A 403 -16.96 24.90 20.45
N GLY A 404 -17.30 24.31 19.30
CA GLY A 404 -17.71 25.01 18.09
C GLY A 404 -16.59 25.72 17.33
N GLN A 405 -15.33 25.55 17.72
CA GLN A 405 -14.15 26.14 17.07
C GLN A 405 -13.36 25.09 16.26
N PHE A 406 -12.37 25.57 15.52
CA PHE A 406 -11.34 24.72 14.89
C PHE A 406 -9.93 25.14 15.33
N GLY A 407 -9.06 24.15 15.51
CA GLY A 407 -7.62 24.32 15.73
C GLY A 407 -6.84 23.89 14.49
N VAL A 408 -5.67 24.49 14.29
CA VAL A 408 -4.83 24.22 13.11
C VAL A 408 -3.56 23.49 13.52
N ALA A 409 -3.36 22.28 13.00
CA ALA A 409 -2.11 21.54 13.13
C ALA A 409 -1.35 21.56 11.79
N SER A 410 -0.02 21.67 11.82
CA SER A 410 0.80 21.77 10.60
C SER A 410 2.17 21.11 10.73
N ILE A 411 2.59 20.35 9.71
CA ILE A 411 3.84 19.57 9.68
C ILE A 411 4.56 19.75 8.34
N SER A 412 5.91 19.76 8.38
CA SER A 412 6.75 19.71 7.18
C SER A 412 6.78 18.28 6.64
N TRP A 413 6.66 18.13 5.32
CA TRP A 413 6.65 16.84 4.63
C TRP A 413 7.55 16.92 3.40
N THR A 414 8.37 15.88 3.19
CA THR A 414 9.25 15.75 2.04
C THR A 414 9.03 14.36 1.44
N PRO A 415 8.15 14.21 0.42
CA PRO A 415 7.88 12.92 -0.20
C PRO A 415 9.11 12.45 -1.00
N SER A 416 9.49 11.17 -0.89
CA SER A 416 10.72 10.62 -1.48
C SER A 416 10.56 10.02 -2.88
N PHE A 417 9.35 10.05 -3.43
CA PHE A 417 9.01 9.58 -4.77
C PHE A 417 7.86 10.41 -5.35
N ALA A 418 7.60 10.25 -6.66
CA ALA A 418 6.50 10.91 -7.36
C ALA A 418 5.30 9.96 -7.58
N GLY A 419 4.13 10.53 -7.82
CA GLY A 419 2.88 9.81 -8.05
C GLY A 419 1.79 10.19 -7.05
N LEU A 420 0.92 9.23 -6.73
CA LEU A 420 -0.23 9.46 -5.85
C LEU A 420 0.11 9.09 -4.40
N HIS A 421 0.07 10.06 -3.50
CA HIS A 421 0.25 9.88 -2.07
C HIS A 421 -1.09 9.99 -1.35
N THR A 422 -1.38 9.05 -0.45
CA THR A 422 -2.51 9.14 0.48
C THR A 422 -2.03 9.76 1.78
N VAL A 423 -2.27 11.06 1.94
CA VAL A 423 -2.07 11.74 3.23
C VAL A 423 -3.22 11.36 4.15
N ILE A 424 -2.92 10.79 5.31
CA ILE A 424 -3.91 10.47 6.35
C ILE A 424 -3.62 11.33 7.58
N VAL A 425 -4.66 11.92 8.15
CA VAL A 425 -4.63 12.62 9.43
C VAL A 425 -5.48 11.84 10.42
N VAL A 426 -4.90 11.50 11.56
CA VAL A 426 -5.59 10.91 12.71
C VAL A 426 -5.52 11.88 13.88
N VAL A 427 -6.67 12.22 14.44
CA VAL A 427 -6.85 13.10 15.59
C VAL A 427 -7.00 12.25 16.85
N ASP A 428 -6.33 12.67 17.93
CA ASP A 428 -6.22 11.95 19.21
C ASP A 428 -6.07 10.43 19.08
N GLU A 429 -5.10 10.01 18.25
CA GLU A 429 -4.77 8.60 17.98
C GLU A 429 -4.43 7.79 19.26
N GLU A 430 -4.09 8.47 20.35
CA GLU A 430 -3.88 7.88 21.66
C GLU A 430 -5.17 7.61 22.48
N SER A 431 -6.34 8.09 22.03
CA SER A 431 -7.64 8.06 22.74
C SER A 431 -7.53 8.50 24.21
N ILE A 432 -6.97 9.69 24.41
CA ILE A 432 -6.78 10.35 25.71
C ILE A 432 -8.03 11.17 26.08
N ILE A 433 -8.68 11.75 25.08
CA ILE A 433 -9.98 12.42 25.20
C ILE A 433 -11.08 11.34 25.08
N VAL A 434 -12.16 11.48 25.82
CA VAL A 434 -13.35 10.60 25.72
C VAL A 434 -14.43 11.35 24.97
N GLU A 435 -14.83 10.84 23.80
CA GLU A 435 -15.59 11.62 22.84
C GLU A 435 -17.04 11.14 22.67
N SER A 436 -17.86 12.04 22.13
CA SER A 436 -19.26 11.77 21.73
C SER A 436 -19.30 10.87 20.50
N ASN A 437 -18.26 10.93 19.67
CA ASN A 437 -18.04 10.07 18.52
C ASN A 437 -16.52 9.95 18.26
N GLU A 438 -16.04 8.72 18.05
CA GLU A 438 -14.60 8.43 17.86
C GLU A 438 -14.26 8.18 16.37
N VAL A 439 -15.27 7.98 15.50
CA VAL A 439 -15.03 7.50 14.11
C VAL A 439 -14.87 8.62 13.07
N ASN A 440 -14.96 9.88 13.51
CA ASN A 440 -14.75 11.11 12.73
C ASN A 440 -13.37 11.75 12.99
N ASN A 441 -12.51 11.06 13.73
CA ASN A 441 -11.14 11.46 14.05
C ASN A 441 -10.11 11.12 12.96
N GLU A 442 -10.46 10.31 11.97
CA GLU A 442 -9.61 10.03 10.80
C GLU A 442 -10.15 10.67 9.52
N ALA A 443 -9.28 11.32 8.75
CA ALA A 443 -9.55 11.69 7.37
C ALA A 443 -8.33 11.45 6.48
N SER A 444 -8.58 11.06 5.23
CA SER A 444 -7.56 10.93 4.20
C SER A 444 -7.80 11.87 3.02
N ARG A 445 -6.71 12.36 2.42
CA ARG A 445 -6.71 13.16 1.21
C ARG A 445 -5.63 12.65 0.25
N SER A 446 -6.01 12.34 -0.97
CA SER A 446 -5.06 12.03 -2.04
C SER A 446 -4.36 13.30 -2.53
N VAL A 447 -3.05 13.23 -2.70
CA VAL A 447 -2.17 14.32 -3.13
C VAL A 447 -1.25 13.79 -4.22
N THR A 448 -1.20 14.46 -5.37
CA THR A 448 -0.25 14.11 -6.44
C THR A 448 1.07 14.83 -6.17
N VAL A 449 2.12 14.05 -5.91
CA VAL A 449 3.51 14.53 -5.89
C VAL A 449 4.06 14.42 -7.30
N ARG A 450 4.66 15.50 -7.80
CA ARG A 450 5.30 15.55 -9.12
C ARG A 450 6.72 15.02 -9.06
N ASP A 451 7.16 14.41 -10.15
CA ASP A 451 8.57 14.16 -10.40
C ASP A 451 9.32 15.44 -10.83
N TYR A 452 10.61 15.32 -11.10
CA TYR A 452 11.50 16.40 -11.55
C TYR A 452 11.12 16.96 -12.96
N PRO A 453 11.75 18.05 -13.44
CA PRO A 453 11.80 18.37 -14.87
C PRO A 453 12.57 17.31 -15.68
N ASP A 454 12.53 17.44 -17.00
CA ASP A 454 13.31 16.65 -17.98
C ASP A 454 13.62 17.61 -19.14
N LEU A 455 14.89 18.01 -19.33
CA LEU A 455 15.29 19.16 -20.16
C LEU A 455 15.92 18.78 -21.51
N VAL A 456 15.10 18.22 -22.39
CA VAL A 456 15.48 17.81 -23.75
C VAL A 456 16.08 18.96 -24.58
N ALA A 457 17.28 18.75 -25.11
CA ALA A 457 17.86 19.55 -26.18
C ALA A 457 17.33 19.05 -27.54
N SER A 458 16.54 19.87 -28.24
CA SER A 458 15.82 19.41 -29.44
C SER A 458 16.58 19.62 -30.75
N ALA A 459 17.21 20.78 -30.94
CA ALA A 459 17.95 21.12 -32.15
C ALA A 459 18.91 22.29 -31.92
N VAL A 460 20.16 22.15 -32.37
CA VAL A 460 21.11 23.26 -32.52
C VAL A 460 20.92 23.90 -33.90
N ARG A 461 20.92 25.23 -33.96
CA ARG A 461 20.78 26.02 -35.19
C ARG A 461 21.80 27.16 -35.20
N PHE A 462 22.30 27.49 -36.38
CA PHE A 462 23.24 28.60 -36.59
C PHE A 462 22.58 29.74 -37.34
N SER A 463 22.93 30.96 -36.98
CA SER A 463 22.52 32.14 -37.73
C SER A 463 23.57 33.24 -37.75
N VAL A 464 23.60 33.99 -38.84
CA VAL A 464 24.43 35.18 -39.05
C VAL A 464 23.48 36.30 -39.46
N ASN A 465 23.52 37.45 -38.77
CA ASN A 465 22.59 38.57 -38.99
C ASN A 465 21.09 38.14 -39.01
N ASN A 466 20.72 37.22 -38.12
CA ASN A 466 19.39 36.59 -38.01
C ASN A 466 18.93 35.78 -39.25
N GLN A 467 19.83 35.46 -40.19
CA GLN A 467 19.57 34.50 -41.27
C GLN A 467 20.16 33.14 -40.91
N ALA A 468 19.40 32.06 -41.12
CA ALA A 468 19.88 30.70 -40.84
C ALA A 468 20.98 30.29 -41.82
N VAL A 469 22.03 29.62 -41.32
CA VAL A 469 23.19 29.17 -42.11
C VAL A 469 23.54 27.72 -41.80
N SER A 470 24.15 27.04 -42.77
CA SER A 470 24.77 25.71 -42.61
C SER A 470 26.27 25.72 -42.96
N SER A 471 26.74 26.76 -43.63
CA SER A 471 28.15 27.05 -43.86
C SER A 471 28.46 28.54 -43.69
N VAL A 472 29.68 28.86 -43.30
CA VAL A 472 30.18 30.23 -43.10
C VAL A 472 31.65 30.35 -43.50
N PHE A 473 32.11 31.55 -43.84
CA PHE A 473 33.54 31.79 -44.01
C PHE A 473 34.26 31.97 -42.66
N VAL A 474 35.55 31.65 -42.62
CA VAL A 474 36.43 31.97 -41.47
C VAL A 474 36.33 33.45 -41.05
N ASN A 475 36.46 33.72 -39.76
CA ASN A 475 36.23 35.00 -39.06
C ASN A 475 34.77 35.49 -39.02
N THR A 476 33.78 34.72 -39.50
CA THR A 476 32.36 35.06 -39.34
C THR A 476 31.92 34.88 -37.88
N LEU A 477 31.26 35.89 -37.30
CA LEU A 477 30.59 35.76 -36.00
C LEU A 477 29.23 35.07 -36.17
N VAL A 478 29.07 33.89 -35.57
CA VAL A 478 27.90 33.02 -35.67
C VAL A 478 27.15 33.01 -34.34
N THR A 479 25.84 33.24 -34.38
CA THR A 479 24.95 32.97 -33.24
C THR A 479 24.54 31.50 -33.27
N VAL A 480 24.93 30.76 -32.24
CA VAL A 480 24.54 29.37 -31.98
C VAL A 480 23.33 29.37 -31.06
N THR A 481 22.25 28.72 -31.44
CA THR A 481 21.01 28.61 -30.64
C THR A 481 20.61 27.15 -30.48
N VAL A 482 20.21 26.74 -29.28
CA VAL A 482 19.52 25.46 -29.02
C VAL A 482 18.10 25.72 -28.52
N ASP A 483 17.14 24.93 -28.99
CA ASP A 483 15.80 24.88 -28.39
C ASP A 483 15.77 23.81 -27.27
N VAL A 484 15.43 24.24 -26.05
CA VAL A 484 15.32 23.40 -24.85
C VAL A 484 13.85 23.23 -24.49
N TYR A 485 13.39 21.99 -24.29
CA TYR A 485 12.03 21.65 -23.88
C TYR A 485 12.03 21.03 -22.49
N ASN A 486 11.15 21.47 -21.59
CA ASN A 486 10.86 20.73 -20.37
C ASN A 486 9.71 19.74 -20.63
N ILE A 487 10.00 18.44 -20.69
CA ILE A 487 8.97 17.39 -20.88
C ILE A 487 8.56 16.70 -19.57
N GLY A 488 9.21 17.03 -18.46
CA GLY A 488 8.98 16.46 -17.14
C GLY A 488 7.78 17.07 -16.40
N GLU A 489 7.58 16.67 -15.15
CA GLU A 489 6.36 17.00 -14.40
C GLU A 489 6.41 18.33 -13.64
N SER A 490 7.59 18.83 -13.30
CA SER A 490 7.78 20.07 -12.53
C SER A 490 8.66 21.11 -13.23
N THR A 491 8.65 22.34 -12.71
CA THR A 491 9.41 23.46 -13.27
C THR A 491 10.90 23.29 -12.97
N ALA A 492 11.74 23.46 -14.00
CA ALA A 492 13.16 23.74 -13.79
C ALA A 492 13.28 25.24 -13.45
N ASP A 493 13.58 25.61 -12.21
CA ASP A 493 13.57 27.02 -11.78
C ASP A 493 14.73 27.84 -12.36
N GLN A 494 15.89 27.21 -12.53
CA GLN A 494 17.06 27.78 -13.18
C GLN A 494 17.97 26.64 -13.64
N TYR A 495 18.42 26.65 -14.90
CA TYR A 495 19.34 25.67 -15.47
C TYR A 495 20.45 26.39 -16.25
N SER A 496 21.42 25.64 -16.78
CA SER A 496 22.45 26.19 -17.67
C SER A 496 22.58 25.36 -18.94
N VAL A 497 23.14 25.95 -19.99
CA VAL A 497 23.50 25.27 -21.24
C VAL A 497 24.97 25.53 -21.53
N ALA A 498 25.76 24.48 -21.71
CA ALA A 498 27.15 24.56 -22.17
C ALA A 498 27.21 24.26 -23.67
N PHE A 499 27.81 25.16 -24.44
CA PHE A 499 28.07 24.98 -25.85
C PHE A 499 29.54 24.55 -26.04
N ARG A 500 29.74 23.46 -26.78
CA ARG A 500 31.04 22.82 -27.00
C ARG A 500 31.35 22.70 -28.49
N LEU A 501 32.58 22.98 -28.87
CA LEU A 501 33.13 22.81 -30.20
C LEU A 501 33.90 21.49 -30.27
N ASN A 502 33.57 20.66 -31.26
CA ASN A 502 34.17 19.35 -31.52
C ASN A 502 34.23 18.42 -30.28
N GLY A 503 33.26 18.56 -29.37
CA GLY A 503 33.12 17.77 -28.14
C GLY A 503 33.85 18.34 -26.92
N ASP A 504 35.06 18.87 -27.07
CA ASP A 504 35.94 19.21 -25.93
C ASP A 504 35.92 20.70 -25.54
N GLU A 505 36.02 21.63 -26.50
CA GLU A 505 36.25 23.05 -26.21
C GLU A 505 34.95 23.78 -25.85
N ILE A 506 34.87 24.38 -24.66
CA ILE A 506 33.69 25.16 -24.23
C ILE A 506 33.73 26.57 -24.86
N ILE A 507 32.86 26.81 -25.85
CA ILE A 507 32.70 28.10 -26.53
C ILE A 507 31.70 29.04 -25.84
N GLY A 508 30.96 28.56 -24.84
CA GLY A 508 30.12 29.40 -23.98
C GLY A 508 29.29 28.60 -22.99
N VAL A 509 28.94 29.22 -21.86
CA VAL A 509 27.98 28.68 -20.90
C VAL A 509 26.96 29.76 -20.56
N VAL A 510 25.68 29.43 -20.65
CA VAL A 510 24.57 30.37 -20.52
C VAL A 510 23.58 29.85 -19.48
N SER A 511 23.34 30.62 -18.42
CA SER A 511 22.28 30.31 -17.44
C SER A 511 20.93 30.82 -17.95
N ALA A 512 19.93 29.94 -17.92
CA ALA A 512 18.56 30.21 -18.35
C ALA A 512 17.63 30.36 -17.13
N GLY A 513 16.57 31.16 -17.30
CA GLY A 513 15.49 31.30 -16.32
C GLY A 513 14.55 30.09 -16.31
N SER A 514 13.46 30.18 -15.55
CA SER A 514 12.60 29.04 -15.30
C SER A 514 11.86 28.53 -16.55
N LEU A 515 11.76 27.20 -16.67
CA LEU A 515 11.07 26.52 -17.78
C LEU A 515 10.01 25.56 -17.22
N ALA A 516 8.74 25.86 -17.52
CA ALA A 516 7.59 25.11 -17.02
C ALA A 516 7.35 23.81 -17.82
N PRO A 517 6.71 22.79 -17.22
CA PRO A 517 6.31 21.56 -17.91
C PRO A 517 5.58 21.81 -19.25
N GLY A 518 6.00 21.11 -20.29
CA GLY A 518 5.45 21.21 -21.65
C GLY A 518 5.81 22.49 -22.40
N THR A 519 6.75 23.31 -21.90
CA THR A 519 7.18 24.57 -22.56
C THR A 519 8.59 24.50 -23.13
N MET A 520 8.91 25.44 -24.02
CA MET A 520 10.20 25.52 -24.71
C MET A 520 10.80 26.92 -24.57
N ALA A 521 12.13 26.98 -24.43
CA ALA A 521 12.92 28.20 -24.53
C ALA A 521 14.12 27.99 -25.46
N SER A 522 14.44 28.98 -26.28
CA SER A 522 15.68 28.99 -27.07
C SER A 522 16.80 29.67 -26.27
N VAL A 523 17.92 28.98 -26.09
CA VAL A 523 19.13 29.49 -25.42
C VAL A 523 20.23 29.66 -26.46
N SER A 524 21.02 30.75 -26.41
CA SER A 524 22.03 31.04 -27.43
C SER A 524 23.33 31.64 -26.92
N THR A 525 24.41 31.36 -27.66
CA THR A 525 25.74 31.95 -27.49
C THR A 525 26.27 32.44 -28.85
N THR A 526 27.45 33.06 -28.87
CA THR A 526 28.13 33.49 -30.11
C THR A 526 29.53 32.90 -30.21
N TRP A 527 29.91 32.42 -31.39
CA TRP A 527 31.23 31.88 -31.71
C TRP A 527 31.78 32.54 -32.98
N THR A 528 33.07 32.83 -33.02
CA THR A 528 33.75 33.32 -34.24
C THR A 528 34.35 32.14 -34.96
N ALA A 529 33.95 31.92 -36.21
CA ALA A 529 34.45 30.81 -37.03
C ALA A 529 35.98 30.89 -37.20
N ALA A 530 36.66 29.79 -36.88
CA ALA A 530 38.11 29.62 -37.01
C ALA A 530 38.43 28.47 -37.98
N LEU A 531 39.71 28.28 -38.28
CA LEU A 531 40.24 27.15 -39.06
C LEU A 531 41.40 26.51 -38.28
N VAL A 532 41.63 25.23 -38.54
CA VAL A 532 42.88 24.53 -38.22
C VAL A 532 43.79 24.55 -39.45
N GLU A 533 45.06 24.90 -39.28
CA GLU A 533 46.06 24.88 -40.36
C GLU A 533 46.29 23.42 -40.84
N GLY A 534 46.25 23.19 -42.15
CA GLY A 534 46.51 21.89 -42.77
C GLY A 534 45.29 20.95 -42.93
N GLU A 535 44.13 21.26 -42.35
CA GLU A 535 42.90 20.45 -42.49
C GLU A 535 42.06 20.79 -43.75
N GLY A 536 42.60 21.60 -44.67
CA GLY A 536 42.00 21.91 -45.97
C GLY A 536 40.93 23.02 -45.99
N LEU A 537 40.37 23.27 -47.17
CA LEU A 537 39.50 24.41 -47.48
C LEU A 537 38.09 24.36 -46.85
N TYR A 538 37.63 23.18 -46.43
CA TYR A 538 36.29 22.93 -45.89
C TYR A 538 36.42 22.14 -44.59
N GLN A 539 36.05 22.75 -43.47
CA GLN A 539 36.26 22.18 -42.13
C GLN A 539 34.93 22.08 -41.38
N ASP A 540 34.48 20.84 -41.14
CA ASP A 540 33.22 20.55 -40.44
C ASP A 540 33.41 20.67 -38.92
N TYR A 541 32.85 21.73 -38.33
CA TYR A 541 32.81 21.93 -36.89
C TYR A 541 31.51 21.39 -36.30
N THR A 542 31.60 20.38 -35.44
CA THR A 542 30.45 19.86 -34.69
C THR A 542 30.25 20.71 -33.44
N ILE A 543 29.17 21.49 -33.40
CA ILE A 543 28.80 22.28 -32.22
C ILE A 543 27.70 21.54 -31.46
N THR A 544 28.01 21.22 -30.20
CA THR A 544 27.16 20.47 -29.27
C THR A 544 26.65 21.41 -28.17
N ALA A 545 25.36 21.42 -27.93
CA ALA A 545 24.74 22.03 -26.76
C ALA A 545 24.40 20.94 -25.74
N GLU A 546 25.00 21.04 -24.56
CA GLU A 546 24.77 20.21 -23.37
C GLU A 546 23.89 21.01 -22.41
N VAL A 547 22.62 20.64 -22.29
CA VAL A 547 21.66 21.23 -21.37
C VAL A 547 21.86 20.64 -19.97
N ASN A 548 21.68 21.47 -18.96
CA ASN A 548 21.84 21.13 -17.54
C ASN A 548 23.14 20.32 -17.24
N PRO A 549 24.30 20.78 -17.72
CA PRO A 549 25.55 20.01 -17.73
C PRO A 549 26.06 19.78 -16.31
N ALA A 550 26.75 18.65 -16.09
CA ALA A 550 27.15 18.20 -14.77
C ALA A 550 27.90 19.26 -13.93
N SER A 551 27.56 19.33 -12.63
CA SER A 551 28.03 20.38 -11.72
C SER A 551 29.56 20.52 -11.72
N ASN A 552 30.03 21.71 -12.05
CA ASN A 552 31.41 22.16 -11.89
C ASN A 552 31.43 23.48 -11.08
N GLY A 553 32.60 24.01 -10.74
CA GLY A 553 32.72 25.20 -9.87
C GLY A 553 32.02 26.47 -10.37
N THR A 554 31.52 26.47 -11.62
CA THR A 554 30.79 27.58 -12.27
C THR A 554 29.37 27.20 -12.72
N VAL A 555 28.96 25.94 -12.64
CA VAL A 555 27.62 25.49 -13.06
C VAL A 555 27.00 24.62 -11.97
N ILE A 556 25.75 24.93 -11.61
CA ILE A 556 24.91 24.10 -10.75
C ILE A 556 23.97 23.33 -11.67
N HIS A 557 24.11 22.02 -11.68
CA HIS A 557 23.18 21.09 -12.31
C HIS A 557 21.93 20.93 -11.44
N TYR A 558 20.76 20.94 -12.08
CA TYR A 558 19.43 20.89 -11.49
C TYR A 558 18.85 19.46 -11.61
N PRO A 559 18.28 18.85 -10.56
CA PRO A 559 17.80 17.46 -10.64
C PRO A 559 16.70 17.25 -11.69
N GLU A 560 16.86 16.22 -12.51
CA GLU A 560 15.98 15.84 -13.63
C GLU A 560 15.49 14.38 -13.54
N MET A 561 14.52 13.99 -14.38
CA MET A 561 13.86 12.68 -14.29
C MET A 561 14.72 11.50 -14.75
N ASP A 562 15.64 11.70 -15.71
CA ASP A 562 16.55 10.64 -16.20
C ASP A 562 17.97 10.72 -15.60
N ASP A 563 18.17 11.49 -14.53
CA ASP A 563 19.45 11.60 -13.83
C ASP A 563 19.99 10.23 -13.35
N PRO A 564 21.30 9.94 -13.53
CA PRO A 564 22.36 10.77 -14.11
C PRO A 564 22.66 10.40 -15.59
N VAL A 565 21.67 9.95 -16.35
CA VAL A 565 21.85 9.47 -17.74
C VAL A 565 21.85 10.65 -18.71
N ASN A 566 20.90 11.57 -18.56
CA ASN A 566 20.78 12.87 -19.22
C ASN A 566 21.00 12.79 -20.74
N GLY A 567 20.44 11.73 -21.35
CA GLY A 567 20.74 11.31 -22.74
C GLY A 567 19.97 12.08 -23.82
N ASN A 568 18.93 12.78 -23.38
CA ASN A 568 18.06 13.76 -24.03
C ASN A 568 18.60 15.20 -23.96
N ASN A 569 19.46 15.51 -23.00
CA ASN A 569 19.98 16.87 -22.75
C ASN A 569 21.03 17.34 -23.79
N VAL A 570 21.40 16.50 -24.77
CA VAL A 570 22.49 16.79 -25.71
C VAL A 570 21.96 16.86 -27.15
N ALA A 571 22.16 18.01 -27.79
CA ALA A 571 21.92 18.19 -29.22
C ALA A 571 23.18 18.70 -29.92
N SER A 572 23.48 18.17 -31.10
CA SER A 572 24.63 18.57 -31.91
C SER A 572 24.20 18.89 -33.34
N GLN A 573 24.89 19.85 -33.97
CA GLN A 573 24.75 20.14 -35.39
C GLN A 573 26.13 20.50 -35.97
N VAL A 574 26.38 20.10 -37.21
CA VAL A 574 27.62 20.42 -37.95
C VAL A 574 27.45 21.76 -38.66
N LEU A 575 28.49 22.59 -38.59
CA LEU A 575 28.68 23.85 -39.30
C LEU A 575 29.95 23.73 -40.16
N GLU A 576 29.80 23.84 -41.47
CA GLU A 576 30.94 23.89 -42.39
C GLU A 576 31.59 25.29 -42.29
N VAL A 577 32.86 25.36 -41.88
CA VAL A 577 33.66 26.58 -41.99
C VAL A 577 34.53 26.48 -43.23
N VAL A 578 34.40 27.48 -44.10
CA VAL A 578 35.05 27.53 -45.40
C VAL A 578 36.19 28.56 -45.34
N ASP A 579 37.36 28.17 -45.86
CA ASP A 579 38.47 29.10 -46.04
C ASP A 579 38.14 30.10 -47.17
N ASN A 580 38.45 31.37 -46.93
CA ASN A 580 38.25 32.47 -47.89
C ASN A 580 39.56 33.12 -48.35
N ARG A 581 40.69 32.44 -48.11
CA ARG A 581 42.00 32.74 -48.70
C ARG A 581 42.11 32.19 -50.14
N PRO A 582 42.88 32.83 -51.03
CA PRO A 582 43.34 32.21 -52.27
C PRO A 582 44.42 31.14 -51.97
N ASP A 583 44.68 30.25 -52.91
CA ASP A 583 45.49 29.03 -52.69
C ASP A 583 46.39 28.79 -53.94
N MET A 584 47.66 29.21 -53.91
CA MET A 584 48.42 29.58 -55.12
C MET A 584 49.65 28.71 -55.47
N ALA A 585 49.39 27.52 -56.01
CA ALA A 585 50.39 26.52 -56.37
C ALA A 585 51.29 26.83 -57.60
N ALA A 586 52.55 26.39 -57.53
CA ALA A 586 53.49 26.30 -58.65
C ALA A 586 53.75 24.83 -59.06
N SER A 587 53.54 24.47 -60.34
CA SER A 587 53.59 23.06 -60.78
C SER A 587 54.27 22.82 -62.14
N ASN A 588 54.50 21.54 -62.48
CA ASN A 588 54.98 21.08 -63.80
C ASN A 588 56.32 21.66 -64.30
N GLY A 589 57.21 22.04 -63.37
CA GLY A 589 58.52 22.64 -63.65
C GLY A 589 59.42 21.80 -64.57
N ARG A 590 60.01 22.45 -65.58
CA ARG A 590 60.95 21.84 -66.54
C ARG A 590 61.82 22.88 -67.25
N VAL A 591 63.07 22.52 -67.54
CA VAL A 591 63.97 23.30 -68.40
C VAL A 591 63.99 22.71 -69.81
N GLN A 592 63.94 23.57 -70.84
CA GLN A 592 63.95 23.17 -72.24
C GLN A 592 65.02 23.87 -73.08
N TYR A 593 65.54 23.14 -74.07
CA TYR A 593 66.38 23.65 -75.15
C TYR A 593 65.95 23.02 -76.48
N ALA A 594 65.82 23.84 -77.53
CA ALA A 594 65.41 23.39 -78.87
C ALA A 594 64.10 22.54 -78.90
N GLY A 595 63.20 22.72 -77.93
CA GLY A 595 61.96 21.96 -77.78
C GLY A 595 62.10 20.58 -77.11
N GLN A 596 63.27 20.25 -76.57
CA GLN A 596 63.51 19.07 -75.75
C GLN A 596 63.71 19.46 -74.28
N ASN A 597 63.24 18.63 -73.35
CA ASN A 597 63.56 18.78 -71.92
C ASN A 597 65.06 18.48 -71.72
N ILE A 598 65.74 19.27 -70.89
CA ILE A 598 67.15 19.12 -70.56
C ILE A 598 67.39 19.26 -69.05
N THR A 599 68.41 18.58 -68.54
CA THR A 599 68.94 18.75 -67.18
C THR A 599 70.33 19.38 -67.16
N SER A 600 70.92 19.66 -68.34
CA SER A 600 72.25 20.25 -68.47
C SER A 600 72.37 21.18 -69.67
N ALA A 601 73.17 22.23 -69.56
CA ALA A 601 73.48 23.20 -70.62
C ALA A 601 74.97 23.58 -70.65
N THR A 602 75.38 24.35 -71.67
CA THR A 602 76.71 24.95 -71.77
C THR A 602 76.65 26.48 -71.60
N ILE A 603 77.77 27.09 -71.21
CA ILE A 603 77.86 28.55 -71.05
C ILE A 603 77.57 29.23 -72.40
N GLY A 604 76.65 30.20 -72.39
CA GLY A 604 76.12 30.90 -73.57
C GLY A 604 74.85 30.28 -74.18
N GLN A 605 74.41 29.10 -73.72
CA GLN A 605 73.19 28.45 -74.23
C GLN A 605 71.93 29.18 -73.73
N ARG A 606 70.97 29.45 -74.63
CA ARG A 606 69.65 29.99 -74.25
C ARG A 606 68.68 28.85 -73.93
N VAL A 607 68.25 28.76 -72.68
CA VAL A 607 67.28 27.78 -72.18
C VAL A 607 65.94 28.46 -71.86
N PHE A 608 64.91 27.65 -71.65
CA PHE A 608 63.57 28.11 -71.28
C PHE A 608 63.10 27.34 -70.05
N VAL A 609 62.59 28.03 -69.03
CA VAL A 609 61.98 27.45 -67.83
C VAL A 609 60.46 27.52 -67.99
N LEU A 610 59.79 26.38 -67.91
CA LEU A 610 58.34 26.26 -68.05
C LEU A 610 57.76 25.65 -66.78
N PHE A 611 56.67 26.24 -66.30
CA PHE A 611 55.89 25.81 -65.14
C PHE A 611 54.44 26.27 -65.33
N ASP A 612 53.50 25.68 -64.61
CA ASP A 612 52.09 26.11 -64.58
C ASP A 612 51.79 26.71 -63.19
N LEU A 613 51.37 27.98 -63.17
CA LEU A 613 50.76 28.61 -62.01
C LEU A 613 49.30 28.14 -61.90
N ARG A 614 48.79 27.93 -60.68
CA ARG A 614 47.42 27.51 -60.41
C ARG A 614 46.85 28.26 -59.22
N ASN A 615 45.57 28.58 -59.28
CA ASN A 615 44.78 28.85 -58.09
C ASN A 615 43.97 27.58 -57.81
N ILE A 616 44.34 26.81 -56.80
CA ILE A 616 43.64 25.57 -56.42
C ILE A 616 42.45 25.85 -55.46
N GLY A 617 42.33 27.10 -55.00
CA GLY A 617 41.33 27.55 -54.05
C GLY A 617 40.06 28.10 -54.71
N ILE A 618 39.11 28.52 -53.86
CA ILE A 618 37.76 28.92 -54.26
C ILE A 618 37.56 30.45 -54.36
N ILE A 619 38.60 31.23 -54.07
CA ILE A 619 38.61 32.71 -54.13
C ILE A 619 39.71 33.16 -55.10
N ASP A 620 39.44 34.20 -55.90
CA ASP A 620 40.39 34.73 -56.87
C ASP A 620 41.69 35.22 -56.22
N GLY A 621 42.81 34.66 -56.64
CA GLY A 621 44.13 35.15 -56.27
C GLY A 621 44.39 36.48 -56.97
N THR A 622 44.36 37.60 -56.22
CA THR A 622 44.56 38.94 -56.77
C THR A 622 45.90 39.54 -56.36
N SER A 623 46.57 40.20 -57.30
CA SER A 623 47.90 40.80 -57.11
C SER A 623 49.02 39.81 -56.70
N ILE A 624 48.87 38.53 -57.06
CA ILE A 624 49.84 37.47 -56.75
C ILE A 624 51.17 37.76 -57.44
N LYS A 625 52.28 37.70 -56.71
CA LYS A 625 53.61 38.03 -57.21
C LYS A 625 54.43 36.75 -57.46
N VAL A 626 54.48 36.32 -58.71
CA VAL A 626 55.33 35.22 -59.15
C VAL A 626 56.76 35.72 -59.38
N SER A 627 57.75 34.93 -59.01
CA SER A 627 59.17 35.13 -59.32
C SER A 627 59.83 33.84 -59.79
N VAL A 628 60.91 33.97 -60.57
CA VAL A 628 61.84 32.87 -60.88
C VAL A 628 63.26 33.35 -60.65
N SER A 629 63.97 32.72 -59.72
CA SER A 629 65.40 32.91 -59.45
C SER A 629 66.21 31.71 -59.93
N LEU A 630 67.49 31.92 -60.24
CA LEU A 630 68.49 30.85 -60.37
C LEU A 630 69.40 30.89 -59.14
N VAL A 631 69.45 29.79 -58.39
CA VAL A 631 70.16 29.68 -57.11
C VAL A 631 71.22 28.57 -57.10
N ASN A 632 72.23 28.73 -56.25
CA ASN A 632 73.31 27.80 -55.90
C ASN A 632 73.94 28.30 -54.57
N GLU A 633 74.82 27.54 -53.92
CA GLU A 633 75.48 27.83 -52.63
C GLU A 633 76.08 29.25 -52.48
N THR A 634 76.37 29.92 -53.60
CA THR A 634 77.00 31.25 -53.65
C THR A 634 76.32 32.26 -54.57
N ILE A 635 75.20 31.90 -55.21
CA ILE A 635 74.48 32.73 -56.18
C ILE A 635 72.98 32.66 -55.91
N ASP A 636 72.33 33.81 -55.85
CA ASP A 636 70.88 33.98 -56.04
C ASP A 636 70.70 35.09 -57.08
N MET A 637 69.98 34.78 -58.16
CA MET A 637 69.79 35.67 -59.29
C MET A 637 68.34 35.64 -59.77
N LEU A 638 67.57 36.66 -59.40
CA LEU A 638 66.22 36.87 -59.92
C LEU A 638 66.25 37.08 -61.45
N LEU A 639 65.59 36.18 -62.18
CA LEU A 639 65.52 36.18 -63.64
C LEU A 639 64.20 36.75 -64.18
N PHE A 640 63.11 36.56 -63.45
CA PHE A 640 61.76 36.97 -63.83
C PHE A 640 60.93 37.31 -62.59
N THR A 641 60.06 38.31 -62.71
CA THR A 641 58.95 38.49 -61.76
C THR A 641 57.77 39.19 -62.45
N GLN A 642 56.56 38.84 -62.04
CA GLN A 642 55.32 39.43 -62.54
C GLN A 642 54.24 39.40 -61.44
N THR A 643 53.45 40.48 -61.36
CA THR A 643 52.17 40.48 -60.64
C THR A 643 51.04 40.04 -61.57
N VAL A 644 50.20 39.10 -61.12
CA VAL A 644 49.12 38.48 -61.89
C VAL A 644 47.86 38.30 -61.04
N ASN A 645 46.71 38.17 -61.68
CA ASN A 645 45.47 37.71 -61.05
C ASN A 645 45.11 36.35 -61.64
N VAL A 646 44.64 35.40 -60.83
CA VAL A 646 44.23 34.06 -61.25
C VAL A 646 42.86 33.76 -60.67
N GLU A 647 41.87 33.52 -61.52
CA GLU A 647 40.50 33.18 -61.10
C GLU A 647 40.48 31.84 -60.35
N ALA A 648 39.51 31.66 -59.44
CA ALA A 648 39.37 30.44 -58.64
C ALA A 648 39.34 29.15 -59.50
N GLY A 649 40.21 28.19 -59.22
CA GLY A 649 40.36 26.94 -59.96
C GLY A 649 41.12 27.02 -61.30
N ASP A 650 41.60 28.21 -61.72
CA ASP A 650 42.19 28.42 -63.05
C ASP A 650 43.72 28.20 -63.09
N SER A 651 44.28 28.00 -64.30
CA SER A 651 45.71 27.72 -64.46
C SER A 651 46.37 28.45 -65.63
N MET A 652 47.53 29.07 -65.35
CA MET A 652 48.28 29.90 -66.29
C MET A 652 49.67 29.31 -66.57
N PRO A 653 49.97 28.86 -67.80
CA PRO A 653 51.28 28.32 -68.16
C PRO A 653 52.32 29.42 -68.43
N TYR A 654 53.49 29.31 -67.80
CA TYR A 654 54.62 30.23 -67.92
C TYR A 654 55.76 29.67 -68.79
N ASN A 655 56.53 30.58 -69.38
CA ASN A 655 57.69 30.26 -70.23
C ASN A 655 58.73 31.40 -70.16
N VAL A 656 59.73 31.22 -69.29
CA VAL A 656 60.77 32.23 -68.98
C VAL A 656 62.07 31.87 -69.71
N SER A 657 62.54 32.73 -70.61
CA SER A 657 63.81 32.49 -71.34
C SER A 657 65.02 33.02 -70.56
N TYR A 658 66.02 32.16 -70.35
CA TYR A 658 67.29 32.50 -69.71
C TYR A 658 68.48 32.19 -70.63
N VAL A 659 69.61 32.89 -70.47
CA VAL A 659 70.86 32.58 -71.17
C VAL A 659 71.90 32.23 -70.12
N VAL A 660 72.40 31.00 -70.14
CA VAL A 660 73.35 30.46 -69.17
C VAL A 660 74.62 31.31 -69.19
N ASN A 661 74.73 32.21 -68.22
CA ASN A 661 75.83 33.17 -68.06
C ASN A 661 76.62 32.95 -66.76
N VAL A 662 76.31 31.86 -66.05
CA VAL A 662 77.02 31.35 -64.87
C VAL A 662 78.15 30.39 -65.27
N THR A 663 79.00 30.03 -64.30
CA THR A 663 80.09 29.06 -64.43
C THR A 663 79.60 27.62 -64.50
N SER A 664 80.49 26.67 -64.79
CA SER A 664 80.22 25.24 -64.64
C SER A 664 79.91 24.87 -63.18
N GLY A 665 78.82 24.15 -62.97
CA GLY A 665 78.30 23.75 -61.65
C GLY A 665 76.83 23.34 -61.76
N ASP A 666 76.26 22.91 -60.64
CA ASP A 666 74.84 22.57 -60.52
C ASP A 666 74.06 23.77 -59.95
N TYR A 667 72.88 24.05 -60.50
CA TYR A 667 72.02 25.18 -60.13
C TYR A 667 70.56 24.74 -60.07
N ILE A 668 69.75 25.47 -59.31
CA ILE A 668 68.30 25.24 -59.19
C ILE A 668 67.58 26.50 -59.68
N PHE A 669 66.56 26.36 -60.53
CA PHE A 669 65.56 27.42 -60.71
C PHE A 669 64.51 27.28 -59.61
N VAL A 670 64.37 28.31 -58.78
CA VAL A 670 63.29 28.42 -57.79
C VAL A 670 62.19 29.29 -58.39
N VAL A 671 61.01 28.72 -58.58
CA VAL A 671 59.76 29.46 -58.80
C VAL A 671 59.14 29.71 -57.43
N ASP A 672 58.75 30.95 -57.16
CA ASP A 672 58.21 31.41 -55.87
C ASP A 672 56.97 32.27 -56.12
N VAL A 673 55.86 31.95 -55.43
CA VAL A 673 54.52 32.53 -55.65
C VAL A 673 54.05 33.24 -54.37
N ASP A 674 54.41 34.51 -54.25
CA ASP A 674 54.06 35.37 -53.12
C ASP A 674 52.60 35.84 -53.24
N ALA A 675 51.72 35.16 -52.50
CA ALA A 675 50.28 35.43 -52.39
C ALA A 675 49.89 36.12 -51.06
N GLY A 676 50.85 36.31 -50.14
CA GLY A 676 50.60 36.85 -48.81
C GLY A 676 49.86 35.88 -47.88
N SER A 677 48.56 36.07 -47.68
CA SER A 677 47.72 35.18 -46.87
C SER A 677 47.12 34.07 -47.74
N ASP A 678 48.01 33.19 -48.22
CA ASP A 678 47.67 31.95 -48.91
C ASP A 678 46.96 30.94 -47.99
N ALA A 679 46.23 29.96 -48.55
CA ALA A 679 45.56 28.89 -47.84
C ALA A 679 46.53 27.75 -47.46
N ASP A 680 47.32 27.24 -48.41
CA ASP A 680 48.41 26.27 -48.20
C ASP A 680 49.75 26.81 -48.74
N GLN A 681 50.52 27.44 -47.85
CA GLN A 681 51.83 28.02 -48.17
C GLN A 681 52.91 27.00 -48.62
N THR A 682 52.61 25.70 -48.68
CA THR A 682 53.60 24.65 -48.94
C THR A 682 53.83 24.31 -50.42
N ASP A 683 52.94 24.70 -51.35
CA ASP A 683 53.12 24.45 -52.79
C ASP A 683 53.30 25.73 -53.66
N ASN A 684 53.38 26.90 -53.02
CA ASN A 684 53.81 28.18 -53.62
C ASN A 684 55.24 28.16 -54.18
N VAL A 685 56.07 27.17 -53.82
CA VAL A 685 57.50 27.09 -54.19
C VAL A 685 57.81 25.81 -54.96
N LEU A 686 58.50 25.96 -56.10
CA LEU A 686 58.84 24.86 -57.01
C LEU A 686 60.30 24.96 -57.48
N GLU A 687 61.08 23.92 -57.21
CA GLU A 687 62.50 23.80 -57.56
C GLU A 687 62.73 22.96 -58.83
N ILE A 688 63.70 23.37 -59.69
CA ILE A 688 63.98 22.72 -60.98
C ILE A 688 65.50 22.73 -61.29
N ASP A 689 66.14 21.56 -61.36
CA ASP A 689 67.60 21.42 -61.55
C ASP A 689 68.16 21.80 -62.94
N LEU A 690 69.40 22.32 -62.98
CA LEU A 690 70.21 22.55 -64.19
C LEU A 690 71.73 22.49 -63.91
N ALA A 691 72.44 21.60 -64.61
CA ALA A 691 73.93 21.50 -64.58
C ALA A 691 74.63 22.21 -65.76
N VAL A 692 75.90 22.64 -65.61
CA VAL A 692 76.63 23.44 -66.62
C VAL A 692 78.06 22.89 -66.94
N VAL A 693 78.41 22.68 -68.24
CA VAL A 693 79.59 21.87 -68.69
C VAL A 693 80.43 22.42 -69.89
N VAL A 694 81.58 21.78 -70.23
CA VAL A 694 82.62 22.20 -71.24
C VAL A 694 83.31 21.03 -72.04
N PRO A 695 84.04 21.26 -73.19
CA PRO A 695 84.47 20.21 -74.17
C PRO A 695 85.99 20.12 -74.58
N SER A 696 86.43 19.04 -75.27
CA SER A 696 87.86 18.70 -75.58
C SER A 696 88.19 18.06 -76.99
N PRO A 697 89.47 17.86 -77.43
CA PRO A 697 89.88 17.49 -78.82
C PRO A 697 90.40 16.03 -79.08
N LEU A 698 90.63 15.66 -80.36
CA LEU A 698 91.05 14.34 -80.90
C LEU A 698 91.83 14.46 -82.26
N ILE A 699 92.74 13.53 -82.56
CA ILE A 699 93.62 13.49 -83.77
C ILE A 699 93.42 12.16 -84.56
N ASN A 700 93.62 12.16 -85.89
CA ASN A 700 93.79 10.97 -86.73
C ASN A 700 94.86 11.17 -87.83
N ILE A 701 95.76 10.20 -88.04
CA ILE A 701 96.85 10.22 -89.04
C ILE A 701 96.62 9.22 -90.18
N ASN A 702 96.99 9.56 -91.42
CA ASN A 702 96.86 8.69 -92.61
C ASN A 702 98.09 8.81 -93.54
N LEU A 703 98.72 7.66 -93.85
CA LEU A 703 99.88 7.54 -94.76
C LEU A 703 99.57 6.81 -96.09
N GLY A 704 98.28 6.70 -96.47
CA GLY A 704 97.89 6.08 -97.74
C GLY A 704 98.20 4.58 -97.83
N ASN A 705 98.12 3.87 -96.70
CA ASN A 705 98.43 2.44 -96.54
C ASN A 705 99.88 2.02 -96.87
N LYS A 706 100.82 2.97 -96.92
CA LYS A 706 102.26 2.67 -96.99
C LYS A 706 102.92 3.00 -95.65
N TYR A 707 103.59 2.01 -95.07
CA TYR A 707 104.31 2.15 -93.79
C TYR A 707 105.79 1.74 -93.89
N ASP A 708 106.16 1.00 -94.94
CA ASP A 708 107.54 0.61 -95.21
C ASP A 708 108.22 1.58 -96.19
N TYR A 709 109.38 2.11 -95.83
CA TYR A 709 110.12 3.12 -96.59
C TYR A 709 111.59 2.74 -96.74
N ALA A 710 112.23 3.18 -97.83
CA ALA A 710 113.66 2.99 -98.04
C ALA A 710 114.44 4.22 -97.51
N PRO A 711 115.66 4.04 -96.98
CA PRO A 711 116.50 5.15 -96.52
C PRO A 711 116.65 6.25 -97.59
N GLY A 712 116.57 7.52 -97.17
CA GLY A 712 116.71 8.68 -98.07
C GLY A 712 115.50 8.99 -98.98
N THR A 713 114.36 8.30 -98.82
CA THR A 713 113.10 8.66 -99.51
C THR A 713 112.28 9.70 -98.75
N SER A 714 111.13 10.15 -99.26
CA SER A 714 110.22 11.05 -98.56
C SER A 714 108.86 10.40 -98.26
N ILE A 715 108.30 10.74 -97.10
CA ILE A 715 106.95 10.36 -96.67
C ILE A 715 106.02 11.55 -96.91
N PHE A 716 104.83 11.28 -97.44
CA PHE A 716 103.73 12.25 -97.54
C PHE A 716 102.68 11.89 -96.48
N VAL A 717 102.24 12.89 -95.72
CA VAL A 717 101.46 12.71 -94.49
C VAL A 717 100.16 13.50 -94.60
N GLN A 718 99.04 12.87 -94.28
CA GLN A 718 97.73 13.52 -94.20
C GLN A 718 97.04 13.17 -92.87
N GLY A 719 96.04 13.95 -92.46
CA GLY A 719 95.28 13.63 -91.26
C GLY A 719 94.15 14.61 -90.97
N THR A 720 93.42 14.37 -89.89
CA THR A 720 92.27 15.18 -89.45
C THR A 720 92.27 15.40 -87.94
N VAL A 721 91.65 16.50 -87.51
CA VAL A 721 91.58 16.94 -86.11
C VAL A 721 90.15 17.34 -85.80
N THR A 722 89.58 16.79 -84.72
CA THR A 722 88.15 16.87 -84.40
C THR A 722 87.92 17.01 -82.90
N GLN A 723 86.76 17.52 -82.49
CA GLN A 723 86.31 17.52 -81.09
C GLN A 723 85.92 16.10 -80.65
N SER A 724 86.32 15.72 -79.44
CA SER A 724 85.94 14.44 -78.81
C SER A 724 84.42 14.39 -78.56
N GLY A 725 83.83 13.20 -78.76
CA GLY A 725 82.39 12.96 -78.60
C GLY A 725 81.50 13.50 -79.73
N SER A 726 81.73 14.73 -80.21
CA SER A 726 80.91 15.36 -81.26
C SER A 726 81.41 15.12 -82.70
N ASN A 727 82.70 14.78 -82.86
CA ASN A 727 83.41 14.70 -84.13
C ASN A 727 83.42 16.00 -84.96
N ALA A 728 83.11 17.17 -84.35
CA ALA A 728 83.15 18.46 -85.05
C ALA A 728 84.59 18.83 -85.46
N PRO A 729 84.84 19.33 -86.69
CA PRO A 729 86.20 19.62 -87.17
C PRO A 729 86.85 20.80 -86.45
N LEU A 730 88.14 20.66 -86.11
CA LEU A 730 88.93 21.71 -85.45
C LEU A 730 89.87 22.39 -86.45
N ALA A 731 89.41 23.52 -86.99
CA ALA A 731 90.11 24.32 -87.99
C ALA A 731 91.16 25.28 -87.40
N GLY A 732 92.17 25.63 -88.19
CA GLY A 732 93.21 26.62 -87.84
C GLY A 732 94.28 26.14 -86.86
N GLN A 733 94.26 24.87 -86.46
CA GLN A 733 95.22 24.30 -85.51
C GLN A 733 96.58 24.07 -86.18
N THR A 734 97.68 24.36 -85.47
CA THR A 734 99.05 24.14 -85.97
C THR A 734 99.49 22.72 -85.69
N VAL A 735 99.97 22.03 -86.73
CA VAL A 735 100.32 20.60 -86.69
C VAL A 735 101.81 20.44 -87.00
N LYS A 736 102.57 19.88 -86.07
CA LYS A 736 104.00 19.53 -86.20
C LYS A 736 104.13 18.07 -86.66
N VAL A 737 104.99 17.77 -87.63
CA VAL A 737 105.21 16.41 -88.15
C VAL A 737 106.70 16.10 -88.23
N ARG A 738 107.14 14.97 -87.68
CA ARG A 738 108.55 14.51 -87.69
C ARG A 738 108.68 12.99 -87.60
N ILE A 739 109.83 12.45 -87.99
CA ILE A 739 110.22 11.07 -87.67
C ILE A 739 111.01 11.09 -86.37
N VAL A 740 110.64 10.21 -85.44
CA VAL A 740 111.32 9.98 -84.15
C VAL A 740 111.68 8.50 -84.00
N ASP A 741 112.64 8.21 -83.13
CA ASP A 741 113.01 6.84 -82.80
C ASP A 741 112.01 6.14 -81.86
N GLY A 742 112.28 4.88 -81.52
CA GLY A 742 111.48 4.11 -80.56
C GLY A 742 111.46 4.65 -79.12
N GLN A 743 112.16 5.75 -78.82
CA GLN A 743 112.16 6.47 -77.54
C GLN A 743 111.66 7.93 -77.68
N GLY A 744 111.27 8.37 -78.88
CA GLY A 744 110.78 9.72 -79.15
C GLY A 744 111.87 10.76 -79.50
N PHE A 745 113.13 10.36 -79.67
CA PHE A 745 114.19 11.27 -80.13
C PHE A 745 114.03 11.61 -81.63
N PRO A 746 114.10 12.89 -82.03
CA PRO A 746 113.90 13.28 -83.43
C PRO A 746 115.03 12.80 -84.33
N LEU A 747 114.67 11.99 -85.33
CA LEU A 747 115.56 11.51 -86.40
C LEU A 747 115.46 12.37 -87.66
N SER A 748 114.35 13.11 -87.84
CA SER A 748 114.21 14.14 -88.89
C SER A 748 114.10 15.55 -88.31
N SER A 749 114.29 16.55 -89.17
CA SER A 749 113.73 17.89 -88.92
C SER A 749 112.21 17.85 -88.79
N GLU A 750 111.65 18.87 -88.14
CA GLU A 750 110.20 19.03 -87.96
C GLU A 750 109.59 19.86 -89.11
N TYR A 751 108.42 19.42 -89.58
CA TYR A 751 107.70 20.00 -90.72
C TYR A 751 106.28 20.39 -90.28
N THR A 752 105.95 21.68 -90.35
CA THR A 752 104.68 22.21 -89.86
C THR A 752 103.63 22.41 -90.94
N ALA A 753 102.37 22.20 -90.56
CA ALA A 753 101.17 22.43 -91.36
C ALA A 753 100.08 23.10 -90.48
N THR A 754 98.95 23.45 -91.09
CA THR A 754 97.79 24.02 -90.38
C THR A 754 96.50 23.33 -90.84
N THR A 755 95.54 23.11 -89.94
CA THR A 755 94.26 22.46 -90.32
C THR A 755 93.35 23.41 -91.09
N ASN A 756 92.75 22.91 -92.17
CA ASN A 756 91.75 23.63 -92.96
C ASN A 756 90.39 23.72 -92.23
N ALA A 757 89.40 24.35 -92.85
CA ALA A 757 88.03 24.50 -92.30
C ALA A 757 87.34 23.17 -91.95
N ASN A 758 87.78 22.06 -92.53
CA ASN A 758 87.27 20.70 -92.30
C ASN A 758 88.17 19.91 -91.31
N GLY A 759 89.07 20.58 -90.59
CA GLY A 759 90.00 19.97 -89.64
C GLY A 759 91.15 19.18 -90.27
N GLN A 760 91.33 19.24 -91.59
CA GLN A 760 92.30 18.39 -92.32
C GLN A 760 93.65 19.08 -92.52
N PHE A 761 94.75 18.32 -92.44
CA PHE A 761 96.10 18.80 -92.73
C PHE A 761 96.84 17.89 -93.71
N THR A 762 97.88 18.44 -94.37
CA THR A 762 98.82 17.68 -95.22
C THR A 762 100.24 18.20 -95.02
N SER A 763 101.22 17.32 -94.87
CA SER A 763 102.64 17.63 -94.70
C SER A 763 103.53 16.58 -95.39
N TRP A 764 104.85 16.73 -95.33
CA TRP A 764 105.81 15.72 -95.76
C TRP A 764 107.03 15.71 -94.84
N VAL A 765 107.76 14.60 -94.80
CA VAL A 765 108.98 14.45 -94.02
C VAL A 765 110.00 13.60 -94.78
N LEU A 766 111.29 13.91 -94.64
CA LEU A 766 112.38 13.15 -95.28
C LEU A 766 112.81 11.98 -94.38
N VAL A 767 112.92 10.79 -94.95
CA VAL A 767 113.43 9.58 -94.27
C VAL A 767 114.96 9.69 -94.19
N PRO A 768 115.57 9.55 -92.99
CA PRO A 768 117.02 9.51 -92.86
C PRO A 768 117.68 8.47 -93.76
N SER A 769 118.91 8.75 -94.22
CA SER A 769 119.65 7.88 -95.16
C SER A 769 120.54 6.84 -94.48
N ASP A 770 120.66 6.93 -93.15
CA ASP A 770 121.63 6.26 -92.29
C ASP A 770 120.99 5.37 -91.21
N GLN A 771 119.65 5.23 -91.26
CA GLN A 771 118.85 4.51 -90.26
C GLN A 771 118.10 3.34 -90.92
N GLU A 772 118.03 2.21 -90.23
CA GLU A 772 117.20 1.05 -90.59
C GLU A 772 116.42 0.56 -89.35
N GLY A 773 115.30 -0.14 -89.57
CA GLY A 773 114.41 -0.65 -88.52
C GLY A 773 113.16 0.21 -88.27
N ALA A 774 112.40 -0.17 -87.23
CA ALA A 774 111.12 0.45 -86.90
C ALA A 774 111.32 1.80 -86.19
N GLN A 775 110.66 2.83 -86.73
CA GLN A 775 110.66 4.21 -86.22
C GLN A 775 109.21 4.70 -86.08
N LYS A 776 109.00 5.90 -85.57
CA LYS A 776 107.68 6.52 -85.48
C LYS A 776 107.60 7.78 -86.33
N LEU A 777 106.47 7.97 -87.00
CA LEU A 777 106.06 9.26 -87.51
C LEU A 777 105.12 9.91 -86.49
N GLN A 778 105.60 10.99 -85.87
CA GLN A 778 104.93 11.70 -84.79
C GLN A 778 104.21 12.93 -85.32
N VAL A 779 102.99 13.15 -84.83
CA VAL A 779 102.15 14.31 -85.15
C VAL A 779 101.68 14.98 -83.86
N THR A 780 102.08 16.23 -83.63
CA THR A 780 101.78 17.00 -82.41
C THR A 780 100.99 18.26 -82.75
N ILE A 781 100.05 18.64 -81.88
CA ILE A 781 99.21 19.83 -81.99
C ILE A 781 99.23 20.58 -80.66
N ASP A 782 99.52 21.88 -80.72
CA ASP A 782 99.61 22.75 -79.56
C ASP A 782 98.24 23.39 -79.30
N THR A 783 97.72 23.27 -78.08
CA THR A 783 96.47 23.92 -77.66
C THR A 783 96.67 24.73 -76.37
N ILE A 784 95.70 25.57 -76.01
CA ILE A 784 95.76 26.37 -74.78
C ILE A 784 95.75 25.54 -73.48
N GLU A 785 95.42 24.25 -73.54
CA GLU A 785 95.44 23.32 -72.41
C GLU A 785 96.62 22.31 -72.45
N GLY A 786 97.39 22.27 -73.54
CA GLY A 786 98.56 21.41 -73.68
C GLY A 786 98.90 20.98 -75.12
N GLU A 787 100.05 20.32 -75.30
CA GLU A 787 100.40 19.62 -76.54
C GLU A 787 99.71 18.25 -76.58
N PHE A 788 98.89 18.00 -77.61
CA PHE A 788 98.29 16.70 -77.90
C PHE A 788 99.08 16.02 -79.02
N THR A 789 99.52 14.78 -78.81
CA THR A 789 100.36 14.04 -79.77
C THR A 789 99.75 12.68 -80.09
N ASP A 790 99.85 12.29 -81.36
CA ASP A 790 99.56 10.94 -81.86
C ASP A 790 100.76 10.45 -82.71
N ASP A 791 101.01 9.13 -82.71
CA ASP A 791 102.14 8.50 -83.39
C ASP A 791 101.65 7.38 -84.32
N VAL A 792 102.17 7.32 -85.56
CA VAL A 792 102.03 6.14 -86.42
C VAL A 792 103.39 5.47 -86.66
N ASN A 793 103.47 4.17 -86.41
CA ASN A 793 104.70 3.41 -86.63
C ASN A 793 105.01 3.31 -88.13
N ILE A 794 106.26 3.51 -88.50
CA ILE A 794 106.81 3.33 -89.85
C ILE A 794 108.04 2.42 -89.76
N ASN A 795 108.42 1.77 -90.86
CA ASN A 795 109.51 0.80 -90.83
C ASN A 795 110.50 1.06 -91.98
N ILE A 796 111.77 1.26 -91.65
CA ILE A 796 112.83 1.52 -92.63
C ILE A 796 113.53 0.18 -92.93
N ILE A 797 112.93 -0.61 -93.82
CA ILE A 797 113.21 -2.05 -93.93
C ILE A 797 114.31 -2.38 -94.94
N ALA A 798 115.37 -3.05 -94.45
CA ALA A 798 116.07 -4.10 -95.18
C ALA A 798 115.41 -5.49 -94.88
N PRO A 799 115.27 -6.41 -95.85
CA PRO A 799 114.15 -7.38 -95.88
C PRO A 799 114.15 -8.66 -94.96
N PHE A 800 112.98 -8.93 -94.32
CA PHE A 800 112.22 -10.23 -94.10
C PHE A 800 112.15 -11.07 -92.75
N ALA A 801 110.89 -11.39 -92.30
CA ALA A 801 110.31 -12.65 -91.66
C ALA A 801 109.96 -12.84 -90.10
N PRO A 802 108.91 -13.65 -89.67
CA PRO A 802 108.20 -13.60 -88.32
C PRO A 802 107.67 -14.94 -87.58
N GLU A 803 107.01 -14.92 -86.36
CA GLU A 803 105.84 -15.80 -85.81
C GLU A 803 105.34 -15.66 -84.28
N THR A 804 104.52 -16.59 -83.66
CA THR A 804 103.43 -16.33 -82.61
C THR A 804 103.25 -17.13 -81.22
N ILE A 805 102.01 -17.40 -80.65
CA ILE A 805 101.60 -17.44 -79.17
C ILE A 805 100.56 -18.57 -78.70
N PRO A 806 100.43 -19.02 -77.39
CA PRO A 806 99.52 -20.12 -76.89
C PRO A 806 98.41 -19.83 -75.80
N ILE A 807 97.66 -20.87 -75.33
CA ILE A 807 96.35 -20.83 -74.62
C ILE A 807 96.29 -21.58 -73.25
N TRP A 808 95.71 -21.00 -72.18
CA TRP A 808 95.43 -21.72 -70.89
C TRP A 808 94.31 -21.17 -69.97
N VAL A 809 93.73 -19.99 -70.23
CA VAL A 809 92.93 -19.20 -69.26
C VAL A 809 91.52 -19.75 -68.95
N TYR A 810 90.98 -20.69 -69.74
CA TYR A 810 89.53 -20.90 -69.86
C TYR A 810 88.84 -21.77 -68.79
N LEU A 811 89.55 -22.52 -67.95
CA LEU A 811 88.93 -23.58 -67.12
C LEU A 811 88.45 -23.17 -65.71
N LEU A 812 88.81 -21.97 -65.22
CA LEU A 812 88.65 -21.62 -63.81
C LEU A 812 87.20 -21.27 -63.38
N ILE A 813 86.32 -20.97 -64.34
CA ILE A 813 85.05 -20.25 -64.08
C ILE A 813 83.90 -21.15 -63.58
N VAL A 814 83.91 -22.44 -63.89
CA VAL A 814 82.71 -23.31 -63.79
C VAL A 814 82.36 -23.76 -62.35
N VAL A 815 83.34 -23.80 -61.44
CA VAL A 815 83.21 -24.52 -60.15
C VAL A 815 82.33 -23.80 -59.11
N ILE A 816 82.24 -22.47 -59.16
CA ILE A 816 81.76 -21.64 -58.04
C ILE A 816 80.24 -21.71 -57.81
N VAL A 817 79.45 -21.98 -58.86
CA VAL A 817 77.99 -21.75 -58.85
C VAL A 817 77.19 -22.75 -58.00
N ILE A 818 77.70 -23.98 -57.80
CA ILE A 818 76.89 -25.09 -57.26
C ILE A 818 76.65 -25.00 -55.74
N ALA A 819 77.53 -24.33 -54.99
CA ALA A 819 77.55 -24.40 -53.53
C ALA A 819 76.39 -23.68 -52.80
N VAL A 820 75.76 -22.67 -53.43
CA VAL A 820 74.87 -21.72 -52.74
C VAL A 820 73.49 -22.33 -52.42
N ILE A 821 72.98 -23.23 -53.26
CA ILE A 821 71.58 -23.68 -53.22
C ILE A 821 71.26 -24.57 -52.01
N ALA A 822 72.24 -25.32 -51.48
CA ALA A 822 71.99 -26.37 -50.49
C ALA A 822 71.69 -25.86 -49.06
N ILE A 823 72.05 -24.62 -48.73
CA ILE A 823 72.04 -24.13 -47.34
C ILE A 823 70.63 -23.69 -46.88
N PHE A 824 69.81 -23.17 -47.79
CA PHE A 824 68.53 -22.52 -47.44
C PHE A 824 67.46 -23.49 -46.92
N SER A 825 67.47 -24.75 -47.37
CA SER A 825 66.40 -25.72 -47.08
C SER A 825 66.42 -26.32 -45.66
N LEU A 826 67.49 -26.14 -44.88
CA LEU A 826 67.66 -26.85 -43.60
C LEU A 826 67.04 -26.13 -42.38
N TYR A 827 66.72 -24.84 -42.50
CA TYR A 827 66.46 -23.97 -41.35
C TYR A 827 65.06 -24.15 -40.71
N LEU A 828 64.02 -24.34 -41.53
CA LEU A 828 62.62 -24.34 -41.08
C LEU A 828 62.16 -25.60 -40.32
N TYR A 829 63.04 -26.59 -40.11
CA TYR A 829 62.67 -27.90 -39.59
C TYR A 829 62.70 -28.03 -38.04
N ARG A 830 62.94 -26.94 -37.28
CA ARG A 830 63.46 -27.05 -35.89
C ARG A 830 62.61 -26.49 -34.73
N VAL A 831 61.31 -26.79 -34.76
CA VAL A 831 60.36 -26.93 -33.63
C VAL A 831 59.84 -25.67 -32.89
N GLY A 832 58.73 -25.88 -32.16
CA GLY A 832 58.09 -24.97 -31.19
C GLY A 832 57.38 -25.78 -30.08
N LEU A 833 56.24 -25.29 -29.55
CA LEU A 833 55.41 -25.85 -28.44
C LEU A 833 55.96 -25.56 -27.02
N GLY A 834 55.16 -25.55 -25.94
CA GLY A 834 53.70 -25.70 -25.79
C GLY A 834 53.28 -26.07 -24.34
N ARG A 835 52.01 -26.46 -24.12
CA ARG A 835 51.51 -27.19 -22.92
C ARG A 835 50.47 -28.25 -23.34
N MET A 836 50.32 -29.32 -22.55
CA MET A 836 49.55 -30.53 -22.90
C MET A 836 48.92 -31.21 -21.67
N VAL A 837 47.87 -32.00 -21.88
CA VAL A 837 47.04 -32.76 -20.92
C VAL A 837 46.66 -34.14 -21.50
N GLU A 838 46.09 -35.07 -20.72
CA GLU A 838 45.86 -36.46 -21.16
C GLU A 838 44.42 -36.76 -21.65
N CYS A 839 44.32 -37.48 -22.76
CA CYS A 839 43.08 -37.91 -23.41
C CYS A 839 42.47 -39.16 -22.74
N GLY A 840 41.36 -38.97 -22.02
CA GLY A 840 40.70 -39.99 -21.20
C GLY A 840 40.17 -41.25 -21.92
N ASN A 841 40.12 -41.26 -23.26
CA ASN A 841 39.70 -42.44 -24.04
C ASN A 841 40.86 -43.37 -24.45
N CYS A 842 42.12 -42.89 -24.48
CA CYS A 842 43.25 -43.70 -24.97
C CYS A 842 44.63 -43.41 -24.36
N GLY A 843 44.69 -42.61 -23.29
CA GLY A 843 45.93 -42.32 -22.55
C GLY A 843 47.00 -41.62 -23.41
N ALA A 844 46.58 -40.65 -24.23
CA ALA A 844 47.49 -39.87 -25.08
C ALA A 844 47.64 -38.45 -24.55
N LEU A 845 48.87 -37.96 -24.43
CA LEU A 845 49.12 -36.53 -24.21
C LEU A 845 48.73 -35.73 -25.46
N ILE A 846 47.87 -34.72 -25.27
CA ILE A 846 47.30 -33.85 -26.30
C ILE A 846 47.36 -32.37 -25.85
N PRO A 847 47.45 -31.38 -26.75
CA PRO A 847 47.35 -29.96 -26.37
C PRO A 847 45.97 -29.62 -25.78
N GLU A 848 45.94 -28.73 -24.80
CA GLU A 848 44.73 -28.35 -24.04
C GLU A 848 43.59 -27.78 -24.91
N SER A 849 43.92 -27.15 -26.04
CA SER A 849 42.95 -26.61 -27.00
C SER A 849 42.41 -27.62 -28.04
N SER A 850 42.74 -28.91 -27.92
CA SER A 850 42.44 -29.92 -28.95
C SER A 850 41.05 -30.54 -28.77
N ARG A 851 40.10 -30.18 -29.66
CA ARG A 851 38.71 -30.68 -29.65
C ARG A 851 38.55 -32.16 -30.03
N HIS A 852 39.57 -32.77 -30.61
CA HIS A 852 39.62 -34.18 -30.99
C HIS A 852 40.92 -34.82 -30.48
N CYS A 853 40.86 -36.08 -30.05
CA CYS A 853 42.05 -36.79 -29.58
C CYS A 853 42.78 -37.49 -30.75
N PRO A 854 43.96 -37.02 -31.22
CA PRO A 854 44.52 -37.43 -32.53
C PRO A 854 44.97 -38.90 -32.64
N LYS A 855 44.99 -39.64 -31.52
CA LYS A 855 45.38 -41.07 -31.47
C LYS A 855 44.18 -42.03 -31.57
N CYS A 856 42.96 -41.58 -31.25
CA CYS A 856 41.75 -42.40 -31.31
C CYS A 856 40.55 -41.76 -32.03
N GLY A 857 40.66 -40.51 -32.47
CA GLY A 857 39.64 -39.83 -33.27
C GLY A 857 38.39 -39.41 -32.52
N VAL A 858 38.33 -39.55 -31.18
CA VAL A 858 37.16 -39.10 -30.41
C VAL A 858 37.12 -37.57 -30.34
N GLU A 859 36.00 -36.99 -30.73
CA GLU A 859 35.64 -35.59 -30.49
C GLU A 859 34.90 -35.46 -29.16
N PHE A 860 35.10 -34.32 -28.47
CA PHE A 860 34.51 -34.07 -27.16
C PHE A 860 33.22 -33.25 -27.28
N GLU A 861 32.09 -33.93 -27.45
CA GLU A 861 30.74 -33.34 -27.38
C GLU A 861 30.31 -33.10 -25.92
N SER A 862 29.65 -31.98 -25.63
CA SER A 862 29.43 -31.48 -24.26
C SER A 862 28.05 -31.76 -23.63
N ASP A 863 27.09 -32.31 -24.38
CA ASP A 863 25.65 -32.13 -24.08
C ASP A 863 24.79 -33.41 -24.03
N THR A 864 25.35 -34.56 -23.63
CA THR A 864 24.56 -35.80 -23.42
C THR A 864 24.75 -36.43 -22.04
N ALA A 865 23.67 -37.03 -21.54
CA ALA A 865 23.56 -37.79 -20.28
C ALA A 865 22.94 -39.17 -20.55
N LYS A 866 22.70 -39.98 -19.51
CA LYS A 866 22.22 -41.36 -19.67
C LYS A 866 21.00 -41.62 -18.80
N CYS A 867 19.94 -42.15 -19.41
CA CYS A 867 18.67 -42.47 -18.74
C CYS A 867 18.88 -43.51 -17.64
N SER A 868 18.38 -43.22 -16.43
CA SER A 868 18.48 -44.10 -15.25
C SER A 868 17.63 -45.37 -15.35
N GLU A 869 16.51 -45.34 -16.08
CA GLU A 869 15.58 -46.48 -16.20
C GLU A 869 15.98 -47.49 -17.29
N CYS A 870 16.39 -47.00 -18.48
CA CYS A 870 16.69 -47.88 -19.63
C CYS A 870 18.16 -47.87 -20.10
N GLY A 871 18.99 -46.95 -19.58
CA GLY A 871 20.39 -46.85 -19.97
C GLY A 871 20.64 -46.24 -21.36
N ALA A 872 19.63 -45.73 -22.06
CA ALA A 872 19.80 -45.00 -23.32
C ALA A 872 20.53 -43.66 -23.09
N TRP A 873 21.36 -43.24 -24.05
CA TRP A 873 21.95 -41.90 -24.06
C TRP A 873 20.90 -40.88 -24.53
N ILE A 874 20.81 -39.75 -23.85
CA ILE A 874 19.81 -38.70 -24.05
C ILE A 874 20.49 -37.32 -24.00
N PRO A 875 19.99 -36.30 -24.73
CA PRO A 875 20.47 -34.93 -24.57
C PRO A 875 20.32 -34.42 -23.13
N SER A 876 21.23 -33.56 -22.69
CA SER A 876 21.30 -33.02 -21.31
C SER A 876 20.05 -32.26 -20.84
N LYS A 877 19.11 -31.96 -21.74
CA LYS A 877 17.89 -31.17 -21.53
C LYS A 877 16.60 -31.89 -21.96
N ALA A 878 16.61 -33.22 -22.08
CA ALA A 878 15.46 -33.98 -22.54
C ALA A 878 14.43 -34.24 -21.42
N GLU A 879 13.24 -33.63 -21.50
CA GLU A 879 12.13 -33.76 -20.53
C GLU A 879 11.55 -35.20 -20.44
N SER A 880 11.84 -36.06 -21.40
CA SER A 880 11.49 -37.49 -21.33
C SER A 880 12.46 -38.35 -22.15
N CYS A 881 12.61 -39.61 -21.76
CA CYS A 881 13.42 -40.56 -22.52
C CYS A 881 12.63 -41.13 -23.72
N PRO A 882 13.08 -40.92 -24.97
CA PRO A 882 12.33 -41.34 -26.16
C PRO A 882 12.29 -42.87 -26.36
N GLU A 883 13.21 -43.62 -25.73
CA GLU A 883 13.28 -45.09 -25.85
C GLU A 883 12.30 -45.83 -24.91
N CYS A 884 12.05 -45.30 -23.70
CA CYS A 884 11.22 -45.97 -22.69
C CYS A 884 10.00 -45.17 -22.21
N GLY A 885 9.84 -43.92 -22.65
CA GLY A 885 8.72 -43.05 -22.26
C GLY A 885 8.78 -42.53 -20.81
N ALA A 886 9.88 -42.77 -20.08
CA ALA A 886 10.07 -42.20 -18.74
C ALA A 886 10.16 -40.67 -18.83
N LYS A 887 9.14 -39.96 -18.31
CA LYS A 887 9.16 -38.50 -18.13
C LYS A 887 10.08 -38.12 -16.97
N PHE A 888 10.99 -37.20 -17.22
CA PHE A 888 11.81 -36.55 -16.21
C PHE A 888 11.11 -35.24 -15.81
N MET A 889 10.26 -35.30 -14.77
CA MET A 889 9.44 -34.16 -14.38
C MET A 889 10.26 -33.04 -13.73
N THR A 890 10.72 -32.10 -14.56
CA THR A 890 10.78 -30.67 -14.24
C THR A 890 9.88 -29.95 -15.26
N GLU A 891 8.58 -30.00 -15.01
CA GLU A 891 7.50 -29.63 -15.93
C GLU A 891 6.67 -28.44 -15.37
N PRO A 892 5.87 -27.70 -16.17
CA PRO A 892 6.41 -26.56 -16.94
C PRO A 892 5.50 -25.31 -16.97
N LEU A 893 5.85 -24.35 -17.85
CA LEU A 893 5.00 -23.44 -18.64
C LEU A 893 3.95 -22.54 -17.97
N GLU A 894 3.96 -21.27 -18.40
CA GLU A 894 2.75 -20.45 -18.45
C GLU A 894 1.77 -20.99 -19.51
N ALA A 895 0.51 -21.21 -19.12
CA ALA A 895 -0.63 -21.28 -20.03
C ALA A 895 -1.88 -20.77 -19.29
N GLY A 896 -2.34 -19.57 -19.63
CA GLY A 896 -3.29 -18.84 -18.79
C GLY A 896 -4.72 -19.37 -18.84
N GLN A 897 -5.27 -19.74 -17.68
CA GLN A 897 -6.65 -19.41 -17.28
C GLN A 897 -6.83 -19.51 -15.75
N ALA A 898 -7.57 -18.54 -15.18
CA ALA A 898 -7.95 -18.44 -13.76
C ALA A 898 -6.81 -18.31 -12.71
N PRO A 899 -6.06 -17.19 -12.68
CA PRO A 899 -5.46 -16.73 -11.42
C PRO A 899 -6.58 -16.51 -10.39
N GLY A 900 -6.36 -16.95 -9.15
CA GLY A 900 -7.29 -16.75 -8.03
C GLY A 900 -7.83 -18.01 -7.34
N TYR A 901 -7.73 -19.23 -7.91
CA TYR A 901 -8.25 -20.42 -7.19
C TYR A 901 -7.42 -20.74 -5.93
N ILE A 902 -6.11 -20.92 -6.07
CA ILE A 902 -5.21 -21.20 -4.93
C ILE A 902 -5.19 -20.03 -3.93
N GLU A 903 -5.36 -18.80 -4.43
CA GLU A 903 -5.36 -17.57 -3.64
C GLU A 903 -6.65 -17.42 -2.81
N ALA A 904 -7.81 -17.76 -3.38
CA ALA A 904 -9.07 -17.87 -2.64
C ALA A 904 -9.05 -19.03 -1.62
N MET A 905 -8.46 -20.19 -1.96
CA MET A 905 -8.31 -21.29 -1.00
C MET A 905 -7.36 -20.94 0.15
N ARG A 906 -6.32 -20.11 -0.09
CA ARG A 906 -5.49 -19.54 1.00
C ARG A 906 -6.32 -18.64 1.91
N LYS A 907 -7.05 -17.68 1.36
CA LYS A 907 -7.91 -16.79 2.16
C LYS A 907 -8.94 -17.56 3.02
N GLN A 908 -9.54 -18.62 2.48
CA GLN A 908 -10.47 -19.48 3.24
C GLN A 908 -9.76 -20.33 4.31
N TYR A 909 -8.49 -20.69 4.10
CA TYR A 909 -7.68 -21.32 5.15
C TYR A 909 -7.31 -20.32 6.25
N ASP A 910 -7.00 -19.08 5.90
CA ASP A 910 -6.74 -18.02 6.89
C ASP A 910 -7.97 -17.78 7.78
N GLU A 911 -9.18 -17.73 7.19
CA GLU A 911 -10.47 -17.71 7.94
C GLU A 911 -10.65 -18.95 8.86
N TYR A 912 -10.18 -20.13 8.45
CA TYR A 912 -10.16 -21.35 9.29
C TYR A 912 -9.17 -21.26 10.45
N ILE A 913 -8.00 -20.63 10.26
CA ILE A 913 -7.01 -20.37 11.34
C ILE A 913 -7.53 -19.28 12.30
N GLU A 914 -8.21 -18.25 11.80
CA GLU A 914 -8.76 -17.15 12.58
C GLU A 914 -9.71 -17.65 13.69
N ALA A 915 -10.50 -18.70 13.40
CA ALA A 915 -11.40 -19.36 14.37
C ALA A 915 -10.69 -19.99 15.59
N PHE A 916 -9.39 -20.30 15.48
CA PHE A 916 -8.58 -20.77 16.60
C PHE A 916 -8.03 -19.63 17.46
N ARG A 917 -7.90 -18.41 16.94
CA ARG A 917 -7.36 -17.26 17.70
C ARG A 917 -8.20 -16.89 18.92
N GLY A 918 -9.53 -17.01 18.82
CA GLY A 918 -10.43 -16.78 19.96
C GLY A 918 -10.22 -17.79 21.09
N GLN A 919 -10.00 -19.06 20.72
CA GLN A 919 -9.70 -20.15 21.66
C GLN A 919 -8.29 -19.97 22.27
N ALA A 920 -7.30 -19.60 21.46
CA ALA A 920 -5.95 -19.27 21.91
C ALA A 920 -5.92 -18.11 22.92
N LYS A 921 -6.68 -17.03 22.67
CA LYS A 921 -6.79 -15.89 23.60
C LYS A 921 -7.42 -16.31 24.93
N ALA A 922 -8.41 -17.19 24.92
CA ALA A 922 -9.01 -17.75 26.14
C ALA A 922 -8.06 -18.71 26.89
N ALA A 923 -7.26 -19.52 26.18
CA ALA A 923 -6.36 -20.51 26.77
C ALA A 923 -5.01 -19.93 27.25
N LEU A 924 -4.44 -18.97 26.52
CA LEU A 924 -3.15 -18.34 26.83
C LEU A 924 -3.29 -17.08 27.70
N GLY A 925 -4.45 -16.40 27.65
CA GLY A 925 -4.72 -15.18 28.41
C GLY A 925 -3.64 -14.10 28.17
N SER A 926 -3.06 -13.60 29.27
CA SER A 926 -1.97 -12.60 29.24
C SER A 926 -0.64 -13.09 28.64
N LYS A 927 -0.55 -14.35 28.21
CA LYS A 927 0.60 -14.90 27.47
C LYS A 927 0.34 -15.05 25.96
N TYR A 928 -0.78 -14.53 25.44
CA TYR A 928 -1.02 -14.49 24.00
C TYR A 928 0.01 -13.59 23.31
N SER A 929 0.80 -14.17 22.41
CA SER A 929 1.58 -13.48 21.39
C SER A 929 1.47 -14.28 20.09
N GLU A 930 1.79 -13.70 18.94
CA GLU A 930 1.64 -14.40 17.66
C GLU A 930 2.55 -15.64 17.54
N GLU A 931 3.76 -15.55 18.10
CA GLU A 931 4.68 -16.69 18.23
C GLU A 931 4.10 -17.78 19.15
N LYS A 932 3.49 -17.42 20.28
CA LYS A 932 2.85 -18.39 21.20
C LYS A 932 1.51 -18.93 20.68
N PHE A 933 0.82 -18.20 19.80
CA PHE A 933 -0.33 -18.70 19.08
C PHE A 933 0.07 -19.84 18.13
N MET A 934 1.16 -19.68 17.38
CA MET A 934 1.65 -20.72 16.44
C MET A 934 2.20 -21.95 17.16
N ASP A 935 2.83 -21.80 18.34
CA ASP A 935 3.17 -22.92 19.22
C ASP A 935 1.93 -23.67 19.70
N TRP A 936 0.92 -22.94 20.20
CA TRP A 936 -0.30 -23.52 20.78
C TRP A 936 -1.17 -24.21 19.74
N LEU A 937 -1.33 -23.60 18.56
CA LEU A 937 -2.15 -24.10 17.45
C LEU A 937 -1.70 -25.50 16.98
N GLN A 938 -0.39 -25.79 17.01
CA GLN A 938 0.16 -27.11 16.69
C GLN A 938 -0.17 -28.19 17.73
N THR A 939 -0.68 -27.81 18.91
CA THR A 939 -1.12 -28.76 19.96
C THR A 939 -2.62 -29.05 19.94
N GLU A 940 -3.41 -28.32 19.14
CA GLU A 940 -4.86 -28.47 19.10
C GLU A 940 -5.30 -29.70 18.28
N PRO A 941 -6.10 -30.65 18.83
CA PRO A 941 -6.47 -31.90 18.15
C PRO A 941 -7.27 -31.76 16.85
N ASN A 942 -7.76 -30.55 16.53
CA ASN A 942 -8.57 -30.24 15.35
C ASN A 942 -7.83 -29.37 14.32
N TYR A 943 -6.56 -29.03 14.56
CA TYR A 943 -5.71 -28.33 13.59
C TYR A 943 -5.33 -29.26 12.44
N LEU A 944 -5.43 -28.76 11.20
CA LEU A 944 -5.02 -29.42 9.98
C LEU A 944 -4.10 -28.49 9.18
N PRO A 945 -2.90 -28.94 8.76
CA PRO A 945 -2.05 -28.18 7.84
C PRO A 945 -2.76 -27.92 6.50
N PHE A 946 -2.42 -26.80 5.85
CA PHE A 946 -3.05 -26.32 4.60
C PHE A 946 -3.26 -27.41 3.54
N GLU A 947 -2.25 -28.24 3.27
CA GLU A 947 -2.32 -29.31 2.27
C GLU A 947 -3.34 -30.40 2.63
N GLU A 948 -3.50 -30.72 3.92
CA GLU A 948 -4.45 -31.75 4.37
C GLU A 948 -5.88 -31.19 4.54
N TRP A 949 -6.00 -29.91 4.92
CA TRP A 949 -7.26 -29.17 4.87
C TRP A 949 -7.78 -29.06 3.42
N LEU A 950 -6.93 -28.66 2.47
CA LEU A 950 -7.26 -28.53 1.05
C LEU A 950 -7.66 -29.89 0.44
N ARG A 951 -6.91 -30.95 0.78
CA ARG A 951 -7.23 -32.33 0.38
C ARG A 951 -8.60 -32.80 0.89
N LYS A 952 -9.02 -32.34 2.07
CA LYS A 952 -10.32 -32.67 2.68
C LYS A 952 -11.48 -31.93 1.99
N GLU A 953 -11.28 -30.67 1.65
CA GLU A 953 -12.15 -29.85 0.77
C GLU A 953 -12.39 -30.56 -0.58
N GLU A 954 -11.31 -30.90 -1.30
CA GLU A 954 -11.41 -31.52 -2.63
C GLU A 954 -11.96 -32.96 -2.61
N MET A 955 -11.75 -33.71 -1.53
CA MET A 955 -12.43 -35.00 -1.31
C MET A 955 -13.94 -34.83 -1.12
N GLY A 956 -14.38 -33.80 -0.37
CA GLY A 956 -15.81 -33.47 -0.23
C GLY A 956 -16.47 -33.20 -1.60
N ARG A 957 -15.74 -32.55 -2.50
CA ARG A 957 -16.19 -32.17 -3.86
C ARG A 957 -16.28 -33.34 -4.85
N ARG A 958 -15.81 -34.55 -4.50
CA ARG A 958 -15.83 -35.76 -5.36
C ARG A 958 -16.47 -36.98 -4.69
N SER A 959 -17.79 -36.97 -4.49
CA SER A 959 -18.54 -38.14 -4.01
C SER A 959 -19.71 -38.55 -4.93
N GLY A 960 -19.51 -39.66 -5.64
CA GLY A 960 -20.47 -40.26 -6.59
C GLY A 960 -20.40 -41.79 -6.61
N VAL A 961 -20.14 -42.39 -5.45
CA VAL A 961 -19.81 -43.82 -5.28
C VAL A 961 -20.64 -44.44 -4.16
N PHE A 962 -20.91 -45.75 -4.26
CA PHE A 962 -21.59 -46.54 -3.22
C PHE A 962 -20.85 -47.85 -2.91
N PRO A 963 -20.85 -48.32 -1.64
CA PRO A 963 -20.23 -49.58 -1.26
C PRO A 963 -21.03 -50.78 -1.76
N CYS A 964 -20.35 -51.80 -2.27
CA CYS A 964 -20.98 -53.08 -2.59
C CYS A 964 -21.44 -53.79 -1.29
N PRO A 965 -22.73 -54.14 -1.13
CA PRO A 965 -23.23 -54.83 0.08
C PRO A 965 -22.60 -56.20 0.33
N ALA A 966 -21.96 -56.84 -0.66
CA ALA A 966 -21.30 -58.14 -0.51
C ALA A 966 -19.82 -58.07 -0.09
N CYS A 967 -19.12 -56.95 -0.33
CA CYS A 967 -17.66 -56.86 -0.07
C CYS A 967 -17.14 -55.48 0.38
N GLY A 968 -18.03 -54.53 0.67
CA GLY A 968 -17.69 -53.16 1.12
C GLY A 968 -17.00 -52.26 0.09
N THR A 969 -16.55 -52.81 -1.05
CA THR A 969 -15.76 -52.07 -2.04
C THR A 969 -16.62 -51.04 -2.76
N LEU A 970 -16.17 -49.79 -2.80
CA LEU A 970 -16.84 -48.66 -3.45
C LEU A 970 -16.88 -48.83 -4.98
N ASN A 971 -18.04 -48.56 -5.58
CA ASN A 971 -18.26 -48.60 -7.04
C ASN A 971 -18.89 -47.26 -7.48
N PRO A 972 -18.60 -46.77 -8.70
CA PRO A 972 -19.33 -45.66 -9.32
C PRO A 972 -20.85 -45.88 -9.34
N ARG A 973 -21.63 -44.80 -9.23
CA ARG A 973 -23.10 -44.84 -9.10
C ARG A 973 -23.84 -45.61 -10.20
N ASP A 974 -23.23 -45.73 -11.38
CA ASP A 974 -23.81 -46.36 -12.58
C ASP A 974 -23.34 -47.81 -12.81
N SER A 975 -22.41 -48.30 -11.99
CA SER A 975 -21.92 -49.68 -12.07
C SER A 975 -23.03 -50.68 -11.77
N LYS A 976 -23.33 -51.59 -12.71
CA LYS A 976 -24.31 -52.67 -12.54
C LYS A 976 -23.74 -53.95 -11.91
N ILE A 977 -22.41 -54.03 -11.80
CA ILE A 977 -21.67 -55.17 -11.25
C ILE A 977 -20.55 -54.60 -10.37
N CYS A 978 -20.25 -55.24 -9.23
CA CYS A 978 -19.13 -54.84 -8.39
C CYS A 978 -17.78 -55.17 -9.04
N ASN A 979 -16.92 -54.16 -9.16
CA ASN A 979 -15.59 -54.24 -9.77
C ASN A 979 -14.60 -55.20 -9.07
N ARG A 980 -14.95 -55.74 -7.89
CA ARG A 980 -14.08 -56.64 -7.10
C ARG A 980 -14.63 -58.05 -6.91
N CYS A 981 -15.95 -58.20 -6.70
CA CYS A 981 -16.56 -59.49 -6.35
C CYS A 981 -17.61 -59.99 -7.35
N GLY A 982 -17.87 -59.27 -8.45
CA GLY A 982 -18.80 -59.70 -9.49
C GLY A 982 -20.29 -59.69 -9.10
N THR A 983 -20.63 -59.21 -7.90
CA THR A 983 -22.03 -59.08 -7.46
C THR A 983 -22.78 -58.10 -8.36
N VAL A 984 -23.86 -58.57 -8.99
CA VAL A 984 -24.76 -57.77 -9.83
C VAL A 984 -25.72 -56.98 -8.95
N PHE A 985 -26.04 -55.74 -9.33
CA PHE A 985 -27.01 -54.88 -8.63
C PHE A 985 -28.29 -54.75 -9.47
N ASP A 986 -29.41 -55.22 -8.92
CA ASP A 986 -30.71 -55.28 -9.61
C ASP A 986 -31.61 -54.09 -9.23
N GLN A 987 -32.52 -53.66 -10.11
CA GLN A 987 -33.27 -52.39 -9.97
C GLN A 987 -34.81 -52.53 -10.00
N GLN A 988 -35.40 -52.49 -8.81
CA GLN A 988 -36.80 -52.14 -8.50
C GLN A 988 -36.78 -51.42 -7.13
N GLY A 989 -37.72 -50.56 -6.72
CA GLY A 989 -38.92 -50.01 -7.34
C GLY A 989 -39.50 -48.88 -6.45
N ARG A 990 -40.39 -48.05 -7.01
CA ARG A 990 -40.93 -46.78 -6.45
C ARG A 990 -42.00 -46.97 -5.35
N SER A 991 -41.85 -46.38 -4.15
CA SER A 991 -43.00 -45.93 -3.30
C SER A 991 -42.63 -45.10 -2.05
N GLU A 992 -43.39 -44.02 -1.84
CA GLU A 992 -43.95 -43.38 -0.62
C GLU A 992 -43.42 -43.66 0.82
N ALA A 993 -43.46 -42.60 1.65
CA ALA A 993 -43.46 -42.67 3.12
C ALA A 993 -44.93 -42.74 3.64
N PRO A 994 -45.22 -43.27 4.87
CA PRO A 994 -45.22 -42.38 6.05
C PRO A 994 -45.11 -43.04 7.48
N LYS A 995 -44.80 -42.22 8.52
CA LYS A 995 -45.46 -42.13 9.87
C LYS A 995 -45.49 -43.34 10.87
N VAL A 996 -45.57 -43.19 12.22
CA VAL A 996 -45.42 -42.05 13.19
C VAL A 996 -45.37 -42.51 14.68
N GLU A 997 -45.17 -41.53 15.60
CA GLU A 997 -45.36 -41.54 17.09
C GLU A 997 -44.42 -42.45 17.93
N GLU A 998 -44.28 -42.31 19.26
CA GLU A 998 -44.95 -41.53 20.33
C GLU A 998 -43.94 -40.61 21.10
N ARG A 999 -44.21 -39.72 22.08
CA ARG A 999 -45.27 -38.79 22.61
C ARG A 999 -44.58 -37.95 23.73
N LYS A 1000 -45.07 -36.91 24.44
CA LYS A 1000 -46.29 -36.06 24.63
C LYS A 1000 -45.75 -34.61 24.97
N SER A 1001 -46.45 -33.47 25.08
CA SER A 1001 -47.70 -33.04 25.77
C SER A 1001 -47.65 -33.05 27.32
N PRO A 1002 -48.37 -32.16 28.08
CA PRO A 1002 -49.54 -31.37 27.63
C PRO A 1002 -49.73 -29.90 28.15
N PHE A 1003 -50.07 -28.99 27.21
CA PHE A 1003 -51.22 -28.03 27.26
C PHE A 1003 -51.34 -26.92 28.37
N ARG A 1004 -52.18 -25.88 28.24
CA ARG A 1004 -53.41 -25.66 27.39
C ARG A 1004 -53.51 -24.24 26.79
N ARG A 1005 -54.60 -23.93 26.04
CA ARG A 1005 -54.78 -22.65 25.31
C ARG A 1005 -56.24 -22.21 25.14
N ILE A 1006 -56.49 -20.90 24.96
CA ILE A 1006 -57.81 -20.29 24.66
C ILE A 1006 -57.73 -19.40 23.39
N VAL A 1007 -58.90 -18.99 22.87
CA VAL A 1007 -59.26 -19.14 21.44
C VAL A 1007 -60.51 -18.29 21.10
N ARG A 1008 -60.40 -17.26 20.25
CA ARG A 1008 -61.35 -16.85 19.16
C ARG A 1008 -60.87 -15.53 18.49
N ARG A 1009 -60.78 -15.36 17.14
CA ARG A 1009 -61.82 -15.25 16.07
C ARG A 1009 -62.71 -13.99 16.23
N THR A 1010 -63.01 -13.12 15.23
CA THR A 1010 -62.86 -13.06 13.73
C THR A 1010 -62.59 -11.59 13.28
N GLY A 1011 -62.34 -11.18 12.01
CA GLY A 1011 -62.36 -11.82 10.67
C GLY A 1011 -62.12 -10.82 9.50
N GLU A 1012 -62.58 -11.15 8.29
CA GLU A 1012 -62.53 -10.38 7.00
C GLU A 1012 -63.96 -9.98 6.52
N PRO A 1013 -64.22 -9.12 5.49
CA PRO A 1013 -63.39 -8.84 4.28
C PRO A 1013 -63.41 -7.39 3.67
N LYS A 1014 -62.61 -7.17 2.59
CA LYS A 1014 -62.84 -6.23 1.43
C LYS A 1014 -62.96 -4.71 1.72
N ASP A 1015 -62.61 -3.74 0.83
CA ASP A 1015 -62.62 -3.66 -0.64
C ASP A 1015 -61.57 -2.63 -1.19
N ALA A 1016 -61.54 -2.44 -2.52
CA ALA A 1016 -60.91 -1.33 -3.27
C ALA A 1016 -62.00 -0.71 -4.21
N PRO A 1017 -61.84 0.43 -4.97
CA PRO A 1017 -60.59 1.05 -5.47
C PRO A 1017 -60.57 2.61 -5.68
N LYS A 1018 -59.48 3.11 -6.29
CA LYS A 1018 -59.36 4.19 -7.32
C LYS A 1018 -59.94 5.61 -7.13
N GLU A 1019 -59.08 6.60 -7.50
CA GLU A 1019 -59.39 7.89 -8.16
C GLU A 1019 -60.19 8.93 -7.33
N GLN A 1020 -60.08 10.27 -7.52
CA GLN A 1020 -59.50 11.08 -8.61
C GLN A 1020 -59.11 12.50 -8.13
N THR A 1021 -58.16 13.17 -8.79
CA THR A 1021 -57.92 14.65 -8.71
C THR A 1021 -58.97 15.41 -9.55
N PRO A 1022 -59.26 16.72 -9.32
CA PRO A 1022 -58.42 17.79 -9.89
C PRO A 1022 -58.36 19.18 -9.17
N GLU A 1023 -57.35 19.98 -9.56
CA GLU A 1023 -57.29 21.45 -9.77
C GLU A 1023 -57.80 22.49 -8.73
N ALA A 1024 -56.85 23.29 -8.20
CA ALA A 1024 -56.62 24.76 -8.39
C ALA A 1024 -57.81 25.72 -8.74
N PRO A 1025 -57.78 27.05 -8.42
CA PRO A 1025 -56.57 27.92 -8.36
C PRO A 1025 -56.56 29.13 -7.35
N ALA A 1026 -55.45 29.90 -7.37
CA ALA A 1026 -55.30 31.34 -7.00
C ALA A 1026 -55.49 31.74 -5.49
N GLU A 1027 -54.93 32.83 -4.95
CA GLU A 1027 -53.90 33.82 -5.36
C GLU A 1027 -53.25 34.46 -4.09
N GLU A 1028 -52.15 35.22 -4.22
CA GLU A 1028 -51.52 35.97 -3.09
C GLU A 1028 -52.32 37.25 -2.70
N PRO A 1029 -52.07 37.87 -1.53
CA PRO A 1029 -51.11 38.99 -1.50
C PRO A 1029 -50.31 39.22 -0.18
N LYS A 1030 -49.21 39.97 -0.28
CA LYS A 1030 -48.52 40.70 0.84
C LYS A 1030 -49.16 42.08 1.12
N PRO A 1031 -48.86 42.70 2.28
CA PRO A 1031 -47.95 43.88 2.36
C PRO A 1031 -46.86 43.69 3.46
N ASP A 1032 -45.69 44.35 3.52
CA ASP A 1032 -45.22 45.74 3.23
C ASP A 1032 -45.58 46.79 4.32
N GLU A 1033 -44.76 47.77 4.71
CA GLU A 1033 -43.28 47.88 4.85
C GLU A 1033 -42.91 49.15 5.67
N GLY A 1034 -41.61 49.43 5.93
CA GLY A 1034 -41.07 50.65 6.58
C GLY A 1034 -40.67 50.47 8.06
N GLU A 1035 -39.40 50.49 8.49
CA GLU A 1035 -38.33 51.53 8.41
C GLU A 1035 -38.53 52.77 9.30
N ASP A 1036 -37.67 52.94 10.32
CA ASP A 1036 -36.62 53.99 10.34
C ASP A 1036 -35.50 53.66 11.38
N LYS A 1037 -34.48 54.51 11.45
CA LYS A 1037 -33.18 54.43 12.16
C LYS A 1037 -33.01 55.62 13.16
N PRO A 1038 -31.83 55.88 13.76
CA PRO A 1038 -30.83 54.97 14.35
C PRO A 1038 -30.36 55.42 15.76
N GLN A 1039 -29.70 54.52 16.52
CA GLN A 1039 -28.40 54.84 17.13
C GLN A 1039 -27.57 53.58 17.39
#